data_AF-A0A8C9GTC2-F1
#
_entry.id   AF-A0A8C9GTC2-F1
#
_cell.length_a   1.000
_cell.length_b   1.000
_cell.length_c   1.000
_cell.angle_alpha   90.00
_cell.angle_beta   90.00
_cell.angle_gamma   90.00
#
_symmetry.space_group_name_H-M   'P 1'
#
loop_
_entity.id
_entity.type
_entity.pdbx_description
1 polymer ?
#
loop_
_entity_poly.entity_id
_entity_poly.type
_entity_poly.pdbx_seq_one_letter_code
_entity_poly.pdbx_strand_id
1 'polypeptide(L)'
;MAALDSLSLFTGLGLSEQKARETLKNTALSAQLREAATQAQQTLGSTIDKATGTLLYGLASRLRDTRRLSFLVSYIASKKIHTEPQLSAALEYVRSHPLDPIDTVDFEQECGVGVIVTPEQIEEAVEAAINRHRPQLLVERYHFNMGLLMGEARAVLKWADGKMIKNEVDMQVLHLLGPKLEADLEKKPKVAKARLEETDRRTAKDVMENGETADQTLSLMEQLRGEALKFHKPGENYKTPGYVVTPHTMNLLKQHLEITGGQVRTRFPPEPNGILHIGHAKAINFNFGYAKANNGICFLRFDDTNPEKEEAKFFSAICDMVAWLGYTPYKVTYASDYFDQLYAWAVELIRRGLAYVCHQRVEELKGHNTLPSPWRDRPTEESLLLFEAMRKGKFSEGEATLRMKLVMEDGKMDPVAYRVKYIPHHRTGDKWCIYPTYDYTHCLCDSIEHITHSLCTKEFQARRSSYFWLCNALDIYCPVQWEYGRLNLHYAVVSKRKILQLVATGAVRDWDDPRLFTLTALRRRGFPPEAINSFCARVGVTVAQTTMEPHLLEACARDVLNDTAPRAMAVLESLRVIITNFPAAKSLDIQVPNFPADETKGFHQVPFAPIVFIERTDFKEEPEPGFKRLAWGQPVGLRHTGYVIELQHVVKGPSGSVESLEVTCRRADAGEKPKAFIHWVSQPLMCEVRLYERLFQHKNPEDPTEVPGGFLSDLNLASLRVVEAALVDCSVALAKPFDKFQFERLGYFSVDPDSHQGKLVFNRTVTLKEDPGKV
;
A
#
# COMPACT_ATOMS: atom_id res chain seq x y z
N MET A 1 -30.67 23.30 21.68
CA MET A 1 -29.68 23.70 22.71
C MET A 1 -30.05 25.02 23.43
N ALA A 2 -30.61 26.04 22.77
CA ALA A 2 -30.94 27.33 23.41
C ALA A 2 -31.93 27.27 24.61
N ALA A 3 -32.79 26.24 24.65
CA ALA A 3 -33.76 26.02 25.74
C ALA A 3 -33.16 25.30 26.98
N LEU A 4 -31.90 24.87 26.92
CA LEU A 4 -31.23 24.23 28.06
C LEU A 4 -30.81 25.26 29.11
N ASP A 5 -30.82 24.85 30.37
CA ASP A 5 -30.18 25.63 31.44
C ASP A 5 -28.69 25.82 31.12
N SER A 6 -28.09 26.90 31.62
CA SER A 6 -26.72 27.28 31.22
C SER A 6 -25.68 26.24 31.58
N LEU A 7 -25.88 25.48 32.65
CA LEU A 7 -24.93 24.44 33.07
C LEU A 7 -24.96 23.28 32.06
N SER A 8 -26.15 22.78 31.72
CA SER A 8 -26.34 21.73 30.72
C SER A 8 -25.91 22.15 29.31
N LEU A 9 -26.12 23.43 28.95
CA LEU A 9 -25.64 23.98 27.68
C LEU A 9 -24.11 23.94 27.60
N PHE A 10 -23.42 24.41 28.63
CA PHE A 10 -21.95 24.52 28.65
C PHE A 10 -21.25 23.16 28.67
N THR A 11 -21.79 22.19 29.41
CA THR A 11 -21.28 20.81 29.36
C THR A 11 -21.59 20.15 28.01
N GLY A 12 -22.75 20.45 27.40
CA GLY A 12 -23.09 20.05 26.04
C GLY A 12 -22.12 20.57 24.97
N LEU A 13 -21.54 21.76 25.19
CA LEU A 13 -20.50 22.34 24.33
C LEU A 13 -19.10 21.73 24.56
N GLY A 14 -18.95 20.79 25.50
CA GLY A 14 -17.69 20.07 25.74
C GLY A 14 -16.85 20.60 26.91
N LEU A 15 -17.36 21.56 27.70
CA LEU A 15 -16.67 21.99 28.93
C LEU A 15 -16.82 20.95 30.03
N SER A 16 -15.79 20.80 30.87
CA SER A 16 -15.90 20.03 32.11
C SER A 16 -16.92 20.68 33.04
N GLU A 17 -17.57 19.90 33.91
CA GLU A 17 -18.56 20.44 34.84
C GLU A 17 -17.96 21.54 35.74
N GLN A 18 -16.71 21.36 36.18
CA GLN A 18 -15.97 22.38 36.92
C GLN A 18 -15.86 23.68 36.12
N LYS A 19 -15.42 23.60 34.86
CA LYS A 19 -15.25 24.78 33.99
C LYS A 19 -16.57 25.44 33.64
N ALA A 20 -17.63 24.66 33.46
CA ALA A 20 -18.98 25.16 33.24
C ALA A 20 -19.50 25.95 34.45
N ARG A 21 -19.28 25.44 35.68
CA ARG A 21 -19.64 26.14 36.92
C ARG A 21 -18.84 27.43 37.13
N GLU A 22 -17.55 27.45 36.79
CA GLU A 22 -16.73 28.67 36.79
C GLU A 22 -17.26 29.69 35.79
N THR A 23 -17.57 29.24 34.56
CA THR A 23 -18.07 30.08 33.47
C THR A 23 -19.40 30.72 33.83
N LEU A 24 -20.30 29.97 34.49
CA LEU A 24 -21.61 30.44 34.95
C LEU A 24 -21.53 31.63 35.92
N LYS A 25 -20.46 31.72 36.73
CA LYS A 25 -20.23 32.85 37.64
C LYS A 25 -19.93 34.14 36.87
N ASN A 26 -19.41 34.05 35.65
CA ASN A 26 -19.17 35.19 34.78
C ASN A 26 -20.40 35.41 33.89
N THR A 27 -21.26 36.35 34.30
CA THR A 27 -22.53 36.64 33.62
C THR A 27 -22.35 37.12 32.18
N ALA A 28 -21.34 37.96 31.93
CA ALA A 28 -21.04 38.48 30.59
C ALA A 28 -20.57 37.37 29.64
N LEU A 29 -19.60 36.56 30.08
CA LEU A 29 -19.13 35.41 29.31
C LEU A 29 -20.24 34.38 29.07
N SER A 30 -21.06 34.13 30.09
CA SER A 30 -22.17 33.18 29.99
C SER A 30 -23.21 33.62 28.96
N ALA A 31 -23.55 34.92 28.94
CA ALA A 31 -24.48 35.47 27.95
C ALA A 31 -23.89 35.38 26.54
N GLN A 32 -22.63 35.78 26.36
CA GLN A 32 -21.96 35.76 25.06
C GLN A 32 -21.78 34.35 24.51
N LEU A 33 -21.45 33.37 25.36
CA LEU A 33 -21.33 31.96 24.97
C LEU A 33 -22.69 31.36 24.56
N ARG A 34 -23.76 31.70 25.30
CA ARG A 34 -25.11 31.27 24.95
C ARG A 34 -25.56 31.85 23.61
N GLU A 35 -25.25 33.12 23.37
CA GLU A 35 -25.55 33.78 22.09
C GLU A 35 -24.78 33.12 20.94
N ALA A 36 -23.47 32.93 21.10
CA ALA A 36 -22.62 32.26 20.11
C ALA A 36 -23.11 30.84 19.78
N ALA A 37 -23.49 30.06 20.79
CA ALA A 37 -24.04 28.72 20.60
C ALA A 37 -25.41 28.73 19.92
N THR A 38 -26.25 29.74 20.21
CA THR A 38 -27.57 29.86 19.56
C THR A 38 -27.41 30.16 18.07
N GLN A 39 -26.54 31.10 17.72
CA GLN A 39 -26.25 31.44 16.33
C GLN A 39 -25.60 30.26 15.58
N ALA A 40 -24.60 29.60 16.19
CA ALA A 40 -23.95 28.43 15.59
C ALA A 40 -24.96 27.31 15.30
N GLN A 41 -25.87 27.04 16.24
CA GLN A 41 -26.92 26.03 16.09
C GLN A 41 -27.90 26.38 14.96
N GLN A 42 -28.24 27.66 14.79
CA GLN A 42 -29.10 28.12 13.69
C GLN A 42 -28.43 27.92 12.33
N THR A 43 -27.12 28.20 12.22
CA THR A 43 -26.36 28.01 10.99
C THR A 43 -26.11 26.53 10.67
N LEU A 44 -25.85 25.70 11.69
CA LEU A 44 -25.53 24.28 11.52
C LEU A 44 -26.76 23.41 11.19
N GLY A 45 -27.95 23.76 11.71
CA GLY A 45 -29.15 22.92 11.58
C GLY A 45 -29.10 21.59 12.36
N SER A 46 -27.93 21.20 12.89
CA SER A 46 -27.68 20.00 13.70
C SER A 46 -27.13 20.36 15.08
N THR A 47 -27.07 19.41 16.01
CA THR A 47 -26.43 19.63 17.32
C THR A 47 -24.96 20.03 17.17
N ILE A 48 -24.50 20.94 18.03
CA ILE A 48 -23.10 21.38 18.05
C ILE A 48 -22.21 20.27 18.63
N ASP A 49 -21.18 19.87 17.89
CA ASP A 49 -20.18 18.93 18.40
C ASP A 49 -19.23 19.58 19.41
N LYS A 50 -18.59 18.77 20.27
CA LYS A 50 -17.75 19.27 21.37
C LYS A 50 -16.51 20.04 20.90
N ALA A 51 -15.96 19.73 19.72
CA ALA A 51 -14.78 20.45 19.21
C ALA A 51 -15.18 21.87 18.79
N THR A 52 -16.28 21.98 18.04
CA THR A 52 -16.90 23.26 17.69
C THR A 52 -17.28 24.05 18.95
N GLY A 53 -17.86 23.39 19.96
CA GLY A 53 -18.22 24.02 21.22
C GLY A 53 -17.03 24.58 22.01
N THR A 54 -15.88 23.90 21.96
CA THR A 54 -14.63 24.39 22.58
C THR A 54 -14.12 25.67 21.90
N LEU A 55 -14.23 25.76 20.57
CA LEU A 55 -13.87 26.97 19.82
C LEU A 55 -14.84 28.12 20.09
N LEU A 56 -16.14 27.84 20.20
CA LEU A 56 -17.14 28.85 20.58
C LEU A 56 -16.88 29.40 21.99
N TYR A 57 -16.42 28.55 22.92
CA TYR A 57 -15.95 28.98 24.24
C TYR A 57 -14.71 29.87 24.15
N GLY A 58 -13.71 29.47 23.36
CA GLY A 58 -12.52 30.27 23.09
C GLY A 58 -12.86 31.65 22.51
N LEU A 59 -13.79 31.69 21.56
CA LEU A 59 -14.30 32.92 20.96
C LEU A 59 -14.97 33.81 22.00
N ALA A 60 -15.97 33.28 22.72
CA ALA A 60 -16.74 34.06 23.70
C ALA A 60 -15.89 34.60 24.85
N SER A 61 -14.83 33.88 25.25
CA SER A 61 -13.95 34.30 26.34
C SER A 61 -12.91 35.35 25.95
N ARG A 62 -12.59 35.48 24.66
CA ARG A 62 -11.49 36.34 24.17
C ARG A 62 -11.96 37.51 23.30
N LEU A 63 -13.13 37.40 22.66
CA LEU A 63 -13.64 38.43 21.77
C LEU A 63 -14.06 39.68 22.56
N ARG A 64 -13.36 40.79 22.29
CA ARG A 64 -13.68 42.11 22.86
C ARG A 64 -14.69 42.89 22.03
N ASP A 65 -14.60 42.79 20.70
CA ASP A 65 -15.53 43.46 19.78
C ASP A 65 -16.74 42.56 19.51
N THR A 66 -17.81 42.75 20.29
CA THR A 66 -19.03 41.93 20.19
C THR A 66 -19.79 42.13 18.88
N ARG A 67 -19.53 43.21 18.13
CA ARG A 67 -20.13 43.44 16.79
C ARG A 67 -19.71 42.35 15.79
N ARG A 68 -18.58 41.70 16.06
CA ARG A 68 -17.93 40.69 15.21
C ARG A 68 -18.29 39.26 15.60
N LEU A 69 -19.13 39.10 16.63
CA LEU A 69 -19.50 37.80 17.15
C LEU A 69 -20.19 36.94 16.09
N SER A 70 -21.21 37.49 15.43
CA SER A 70 -21.97 36.77 14.39
C SER A 70 -21.10 36.37 13.20
N PHE A 71 -20.21 37.26 12.78
CA PHE A 71 -19.24 36.99 11.73
C PHE A 71 -18.36 35.79 12.07
N LEU A 72 -17.67 35.80 13.22
CA LEU A 72 -16.77 34.71 13.62
C LEU A 72 -17.50 33.41 13.94
N VAL A 73 -18.71 33.49 14.50
CA VAL A 73 -19.56 32.31 14.73
C VAL A 73 -19.91 31.62 13.41
N SER A 74 -20.20 32.37 12.34
CA SER A 74 -20.50 31.77 11.04
C SER A 74 -19.33 30.95 10.47
N TYR A 75 -18.09 31.40 10.68
CA TYR A 75 -16.86 30.70 10.27
C TYR A 75 -16.57 29.45 11.10
N ILE A 76 -16.87 29.48 12.40
CA ILE A 76 -16.74 28.31 13.28
C ILE A 76 -17.83 27.28 12.95
N ALA A 77 -19.07 27.73 12.78
CA ALA A 77 -20.20 26.87 12.44
C ALA A 77 -20.01 26.16 11.09
N SER A 78 -19.49 26.85 10.07
CA SER A 78 -19.14 26.27 8.77
C SER A 78 -17.84 25.46 8.76
N LYS A 79 -17.15 25.34 9.92
CA LYS A 79 -15.85 24.68 10.07
C LYS A 79 -14.75 25.25 9.17
N LYS A 80 -14.88 26.51 8.72
CA LYS A 80 -13.78 27.26 8.08
C LYS A 80 -12.69 27.62 9.08
N ILE A 81 -13.09 27.92 10.32
CA ILE A 81 -12.21 28.02 11.48
C ILE A 81 -12.48 26.83 12.38
N HIS A 82 -11.53 25.90 12.46
CA HIS A 82 -11.69 24.65 13.19
C HIS A 82 -10.47 24.29 14.06
N THR A 83 -9.52 25.21 14.21
CA THR A 83 -8.33 25.06 15.06
C THR A 83 -8.11 26.29 15.95
N GLU A 84 -7.45 26.10 17.10
CA GLU A 84 -7.10 27.20 18.01
C GLU A 84 -6.18 28.28 17.40
N PRO A 85 -5.16 27.93 16.57
CA PRO A 85 -4.36 28.93 15.88
C PRO A 85 -5.19 29.79 14.90
N GLN A 86 -6.10 29.18 14.13
CA GLN A 86 -7.02 29.92 13.24
C GLN A 86 -7.92 30.87 14.04
N LEU A 87 -8.52 30.39 15.15
CA LEU A 87 -9.33 31.25 16.02
C LEU A 87 -8.51 32.40 16.62
N SER A 88 -7.27 32.13 17.03
CA SER A 88 -6.37 33.14 17.58
C SER A 88 -5.98 34.18 16.53
N ALA A 89 -5.72 33.77 15.29
CA ALA A 89 -5.45 34.68 14.18
C ALA A 89 -6.69 35.51 13.82
N ALA A 90 -7.88 34.92 13.81
CA ALA A 90 -9.13 35.63 13.55
C ALA A 90 -9.45 36.68 14.62
N LEU A 91 -9.21 36.35 15.89
CA LEU A 91 -9.33 37.30 17.00
C LEU A 91 -8.32 38.46 16.89
N GLU A 92 -7.10 38.17 16.45
CA GLU A 92 -6.07 39.19 16.22
C GLU A 92 -6.43 40.09 15.04
N TYR A 93 -6.88 39.50 13.93
CA TYR A 93 -7.30 40.21 12.73
C TYR A 93 -8.45 41.18 13.03
N VAL A 94 -9.48 40.70 13.72
CA VAL A 94 -10.62 41.53 14.11
C VAL A 94 -10.20 42.67 15.05
N ARG A 95 -9.20 42.44 15.90
CA ARG A 95 -8.66 43.46 16.79
C ARG A 95 -7.88 44.54 16.03
N SER A 96 -7.14 44.17 14.99
CA SER A 96 -6.37 45.11 14.16
C SER A 96 -7.22 45.80 13.09
N HIS A 97 -8.40 45.28 12.74
CA HIS A 97 -9.31 45.82 11.73
C HIS A 97 -10.69 46.24 12.33
N PRO A 98 -10.74 47.35 13.09
CA PRO A 98 -11.95 47.76 13.81
C PRO A 98 -13.04 48.40 12.92
N LEU A 99 -12.71 48.70 11.65
CA LEU A 99 -13.59 49.38 10.69
C LEU A 99 -14.39 48.37 9.85
N ASP A 100 -15.62 48.75 9.51
CA ASP A 100 -16.46 48.02 8.55
C ASP A 100 -16.32 48.64 7.15
N PRO A 101 -16.39 47.83 6.07
CA PRO A 101 -16.50 46.37 6.05
C PRO A 101 -15.14 45.64 6.22
N ILE A 102 -15.17 44.39 6.73
CA ILE A 102 -14.01 43.49 6.68
C ILE A 102 -13.84 42.97 5.25
N ASP A 103 -12.60 42.95 4.75
CA ASP A 103 -12.25 42.24 3.53
C ASP A 103 -12.24 40.73 3.82
N THR A 104 -13.21 40.02 3.26
CA THR A 104 -13.36 38.57 3.45
C THR A 104 -12.17 37.78 2.92
N VAL A 105 -11.56 38.19 1.80
CA VAL A 105 -10.45 37.45 1.19
C VAL A 105 -9.19 37.60 2.05
N ASP A 106 -8.90 38.83 2.46
CA ASP A 106 -7.77 39.13 3.34
C ASP A 106 -7.93 38.45 4.71
N PHE A 107 -9.12 38.49 5.30
CA PHE A 107 -9.44 37.77 6.54
C PHE A 107 -9.23 36.26 6.40
N GLU A 108 -9.76 35.64 5.34
CA GLU A 108 -9.63 34.20 5.12
C GLU A 108 -8.16 33.79 4.95
N GLN A 109 -7.39 34.57 4.18
CA GLN A 109 -5.97 34.31 3.94
C GLN A 109 -5.14 34.44 5.22
N GLU A 110 -5.30 35.54 5.97
CA GLU A 110 -4.55 35.79 7.22
C GLU A 110 -4.90 34.82 8.35
N CYS A 111 -6.12 34.27 8.32
CA CYS A 111 -6.58 33.27 9.28
C CYS A 111 -6.28 31.83 8.85
N GLY A 112 -5.71 31.60 7.67
CA GLY A 112 -5.42 30.25 7.17
C GLY A 112 -6.69 29.43 6.89
N VAL A 113 -7.77 30.09 6.46
CA VAL A 113 -8.99 29.41 6.01
C VAL A 113 -8.69 28.66 4.71
N GLY A 114 -9.09 27.39 4.64
CA GLY A 114 -8.78 26.51 3.52
C GLY A 114 -7.37 25.90 3.54
N VAL A 115 -6.52 26.27 4.51
CA VAL A 115 -5.21 25.63 4.69
C VAL A 115 -5.40 24.28 5.38
N ILE A 116 -4.95 23.21 4.72
CA ILE A 116 -4.94 21.85 5.25
C ILE A 116 -3.49 21.48 5.60
N VAL A 117 -3.26 21.08 6.85
CA VAL A 117 -1.98 20.50 7.27
C VAL A 117 -2.11 18.98 7.30
N THR A 118 -1.25 18.29 6.58
CA THR A 118 -1.29 16.81 6.49
C THR A 118 -0.50 16.16 7.62
N PRO A 119 -0.80 14.88 7.99
CA PRO A 119 -0.01 14.13 8.95
C PRO A 119 1.48 14.06 8.59
N GLU A 120 1.80 13.91 7.30
CA GLU A 120 3.17 13.81 6.78
C GLU A 120 3.95 15.11 7.02
N GLN A 121 3.31 16.27 6.83
CA GLN A 121 3.94 17.56 7.15
C GLN A 121 4.28 17.69 8.64
N ILE A 122 3.42 17.16 9.52
CA ILE A 122 3.66 17.13 10.97
C ILE A 122 4.81 16.17 11.29
N GLU A 123 4.81 14.98 10.70
CA GLU A 123 5.87 13.97 10.84
C GLU A 123 7.23 14.55 10.47
N GLU A 124 7.36 15.17 9.30
CA GLU A 124 8.60 15.80 8.82
C GLU A 124 9.06 16.96 9.71
N ALA A 125 8.13 17.83 10.15
CA ALA A 125 8.47 18.95 11.02
C ALA A 125 8.96 18.50 12.41
N VAL A 126 8.34 17.45 12.96
CA VAL A 126 8.76 16.83 14.22
C VAL A 126 10.09 16.10 14.05
N GLU A 127 10.28 15.37 12.95
CA GLU A 127 11.53 14.67 12.65
C GLU A 127 12.69 15.67 12.52
N ALA A 128 12.49 16.79 11.84
CA ALA A 128 13.47 17.86 11.73
C ALA A 128 13.86 18.45 13.10
N ALA A 129 12.88 18.67 13.98
CA ALA A 129 13.12 19.13 15.35
C ALA A 129 13.89 18.08 16.18
N ILE A 130 13.52 16.80 16.08
CA ILE A 130 14.23 15.70 16.75
C ILE A 130 15.66 15.60 16.24
N ASN A 131 15.89 15.66 14.93
CA ASN A 131 17.23 15.58 14.36
C ASN A 131 18.13 16.74 14.83
N ARG A 132 17.58 17.94 15.00
CA ARG A 132 18.29 19.10 15.55
C ARG A 132 18.75 18.89 17.00
N HIS A 133 17.95 18.20 17.81
CA HIS A 133 18.22 17.97 19.24
C HIS A 133 18.68 16.54 19.55
N ARG A 134 18.91 15.69 18.54
CA ARG A 134 19.17 14.25 18.69
C ARG A 134 20.27 13.93 19.69
N PRO A 135 21.45 14.61 19.69
CA PRO A 135 22.50 14.33 20.67
C PRO A 135 22.05 14.58 22.11
N GLN A 136 21.33 15.68 22.35
CA GLN A 136 20.84 16.04 23.67
C GLN A 136 19.68 15.15 24.12
N LEU A 137 18.77 14.80 23.19
CA LEU A 137 17.68 13.85 23.43
C LEU A 137 18.19 12.48 23.86
N LEU A 138 19.23 11.95 23.19
CA LEU A 138 19.79 10.63 23.54
C LEU A 138 20.46 10.62 24.92
N VAL A 139 21.06 11.74 25.34
CA VAL A 139 21.72 11.86 26.66
C VAL A 139 20.73 12.15 27.78
N GLU A 140 19.86 13.14 27.62
CA GLU A 140 18.90 13.54 28.66
C GLU A 140 17.67 12.62 28.72
N ARG A 141 17.43 11.85 27.66
CA ARG A 141 16.24 11.01 27.48
C ARG A 141 14.96 11.79 27.80
N TYR A 142 14.15 11.30 28.74
CA TYR A 142 12.87 11.92 29.10
C TYR A 142 13.00 13.12 30.04
N HIS A 143 14.21 13.50 30.45
CA HIS A 143 14.48 14.76 31.14
C HIS A 143 14.60 15.96 30.19
N PHE A 144 14.71 15.69 28.88
CA PHE A 144 14.72 16.73 27.86
C PHE A 144 13.39 17.49 27.86
N ASN A 145 13.44 18.81 27.65
CA ASN A 145 12.24 19.62 27.56
C ASN A 145 11.55 19.44 26.20
N MET A 146 10.61 18.49 26.14
CA MET A 146 9.81 18.19 24.93
C MET A 146 9.03 19.41 24.39
N GLY A 147 8.84 20.46 25.21
CA GLY A 147 8.26 21.72 24.78
C GLY A 147 9.05 22.42 23.66
N LEU A 148 10.37 22.19 23.55
CA LEU A 148 11.15 22.71 22.43
C LEU A 148 10.73 22.08 21.10
N LEU A 149 10.58 20.75 21.06
CA LEU A 149 10.17 20.03 19.85
C LEU A 149 8.80 20.51 19.37
N MET A 150 7.84 20.63 20.30
CA MET A 150 6.50 21.15 19.99
C MET A 150 6.54 22.62 19.55
N GLY A 151 7.41 23.45 20.15
CA GLY A 151 7.57 24.85 19.79
C GLY A 151 8.14 25.03 18.39
N GLU A 152 9.17 24.27 18.04
CA GLU A 152 9.79 24.28 16.71
C GLU A 152 8.85 23.74 15.64
N ALA A 153 8.14 22.63 15.90
CA ALA A 153 7.14 22.10 14.98
C ALA A 153 6.00 23.11 14.73
N ARG A 154 5.52 23.81 15.79
CA ARG A 154 4.51 24.88 15.65
C ARG A 154 5.02 26.09 14.88
N ALA A 155 6.31 26.41 14.98
CA ALA A 155 6.91 27.51 14.24
C ALA A 155 6.92 27.24 12.72
N VAL A 156 7.05 25.96 12.32
CA VAL A 156 6.94 25.53 10.92
C VAL A 156 5.47 25.43 10.49
N LEU A 157 4.61 24.85 11.34
CA LEU A 157 3.22 24.54 11.02
C LEU A 157 2.25 25.42 11.81
N LYS A 158 2.12 26.69 11.39
CA LYS A 158 1.31 27.71 12.07
C LYS A 158 -0.15 27.28 12.32
N TRP A 159 -0.75 26.54 11.39
CA TRP A 159 -2.18 26.18 11.40
C TRP A 159 -2.47 24.75 11.88
N ALA A 160 -1.45 24.00 12.27
CA ALA A 160 -1.62 22.61 12.71
C ALA A 160 -2.32 22.51 14.07
N ASP A 161 -3.07 21.44 14.28
CA ASP A 161 -3.61 21.10 15.59
C ASP A 161 -2.46 20.77 16.56
N GLY A 162 -2.39 21.52 17.66
CA GLY A 162 -1.38 21.32 18.70
C GLY A 162 -1.45 19.95 19.37
N LYS A 163 -2.61 19.29 19.38
CA LYS A 163 -2.75 17.91 19.87
C LYS A 163 -2.12 16.91 18.90
N MET A 164 -2.29 17.11 17.59
CA MET A 164 -1.66 16.27 16.55
C MET A 164 -0.13 16.38 16.62
N ILE A 165 0.42 17.59 16.71
CA ILE A 165 1.86 17.81 16.92
C ILE A 165 2.34 17.09 18.18
N LYS A 166 1.60 17.23 19.30
CA LYS A 166 1.98 16.58 20.56
C LYS A 166 2.05 15.06 20.41
N ASN A 167 1.03 14.46 19.82
CA ASN A 167 0.96 13.01 19.64
C ASN A 167 2.14 12.51 18.78
N GLU A 168 2.48 13.22 17.71
CA GLU A 168 3.59 12.88 16.83
C GLU A 168 4.95 13.00 17.54
N VAL A 169 5.16 14.09 18.28
CA VAL A 169 6.35 14.26 19.14
C VAL A 169 6.47 13.11 20.14
N ASP A 170 5.40 12.81 20.87
CA ASP A 170 5.40 11.75 21.87
C ASP A 170 5.76 10.40 21.22
N MET A 171 5.28 10.13 20.00
CA MET A 171 5.52 8.88 19.28
C MET A 171 6.94 8.76 18.73
N GLN A 172 7.45 9.77 18.01
CA GLN A 172 8.82 9.73 17.47
C GLN A 172 9.88 9.73 18.58
N VAL A 173 9.62 10.44 19.69
CA VAL A 173 10.49 10.38 20.88
C VAL A 173 10.48 8.99 21.49
N LEU A 174 9.32 8.34 21.58
CA LEU A 174 9.23 6.94 22.04
C LEU A 174 10.00 6.00 21.11
N HIS A 175 9.92 6.17 19.79
CA HIS A 175 10.68 5.38 18.83
C HIS A 175 12.20 5.58 18.96
N LEU A 176 12.64 6.81 19.20
CA LEU A 176 14.05 7.16 19.37
C LEU A 176 14.63 6.66 20.70
N LEU A 177 13.92 6.91 21.80
CA LEU A 177 14.42 6.68 23.15
C LEU A 177 14.03 5.32 23.71
N GLY A 178 13.02 4.64 23.15
CA GLY A 178 12.43 3.46 23.76
C GLY A 178 11.60 3.77 25.01
N PRO A 179 11.16 2.74 25.77
CA PRO A 179 10.28 2.92 26.93
C PRO A 179 10.94 3.79 28.02
N LYS A 180 10.10 4.51 28.77
CA LYS A 180 10.52 5.24 29.99
C LYS A 180 10.98 4.24 31.05
N LEU A 181 12.22 4.39 31.52
CA LEU A 181 12.78 3.55 32.58
C LEU A 181 12.59 4.22 33.95
N GLU A 182 12.79 3.49 35.06
CA GLU A 182 12.68 4.06 36.41
C GLU A 182 13.61 5.26 36.63
N ALA A 183 14.83 5.23 36.08
CA ALA A 183 15.78 6.34 36.13
C ALA A 183 15.29 7.60 35.42
N ASP A 184 14.36 7.49 34.46
CA ASP A 184 13.72 8.62 33.79
C ASP A 184 12.60 9.27 34.64
N LEU A 185 12.14 8.57 35.69
CA LEU A 185 11.11 9.06 36.62
C LEU A 185 11.74 9.78 37.82
N GLU A 186 13.06 9.65 38.01
CA GLU A 186 13.80 10.39 39.02
C GLU A 186 13.83 11.88 38.65
N LYS A 187 13.42 12.74 39.57
CA LYS A 187 13.42 14.19 39.28
C LYS A 187 14.87 14.68 39.26
N LYS A 188 15.28 15.38 38.18
CA LYS A 188 16.43 16.33 38.21
C LYS A 188 16.39 17.10 39.56
N PRO A 189 17.51 17.29 40.28
CA PRO A 189 17.52 18.08 41.51
C PRO A 189 16.95 19.48 41.22
N LYS A 190 15.75 19.75 41.73
CA LYS A 190 15.02 20.99 41.46
C LYS A 190 15.48 22.08 42.44
N VAL A 191 15.90 23.21 41.90
CA VAL A 191 15.80 24.50 42.59
C VAL A 191 14.32 24.76 42.86
N ALA A 192 14.00 25.09 44.11
CA ALA A 192 12.67 25.02 44.69
C ALA A 192 11.68 26.07 44.13
N LYS A 193 10.43 25.64 43.86
CA LYS A 193 9.25 26.17 44.57
C LYS A 193 7.96 25.35 44.36
N ALA A 194 7.36 25.08 45.53
CA ALA A 194 5.96 24.81 45.91
C ALA A 194 5.06 23.87 45.08
N ARG A 195 4.53 22.88 45.81
CA ARG A 195 3.63 21.77 45.47
C ARG A 195 2.18 22.12 45.84
N LEU A 196 1.19 21.47 45.23
CA LEU A 196 -0.03 20.94 45.89
C LEU A 196 -0.65 19.83 44.99
N GLU A 197 -1.27 18.85 45.64
CA GLU A 197 -1.41 17.44 45.24
C GLU A 197 -2.77 17.02 44.62
N GLU A 198 -2.77 15.76 44.19
CA GLU A 198 -3.72 14.91 43.45
C GLU A 198 -5.13 14.71 44.03
N THR A 199 -6.05 14.20 43.20
CA THR A 199 -6.85 13.00 43.55
C THR A 199 -7.33 12.24 42.29
N ASP A 200 -7.36 10.91 42.44
CA ASP A 200 -7.63 9.85 41.46
C ASP A 200 -9.13 9.46 41.42
N ARG A 201 -9.64 8.93 40.29
CA ARG A 201 -10.83 8.02 40.20
C ARG A 201 -11.13 7.54 38.76
N ARG A 202 -11.26 6.22 38.62
CA ARG A 202 -11.76 5.44 37.46
C ARG A 202 -13.30 5.37 37.41
N THR A 203 -13.92 5.32 36.22
CA THR A 203 -14.93 4.30 35.79
C THR A 203 -15.37 4.40 34.30
N ALA A 204 -16.00 3.31 33.84
CA ALA A 204 -16.26 2.78 32.49
C ALA A 204 -17.25 3.48 31.52
N LYS A 205 -17.07 3.14 30.22
CA LYS A 205 -17.98 2.88 29.06
C LYS A 205 -19.31 3.65 28.88
N ASP A 206 -19.56 4.11 27.64
CA ASP A 206 -20.62 3.55 26.77
C ASP A 206 -20.40 3.87 25.27
N VAL A 207 -20.87 2.94 24.43
CA VAL A 207 -20.81 2.90 22.96
C VAL A 207 -22.18 3.26 22.40
N MET A 208 -22.25 4.04 21.32
CA MET A 208 -23.44 4.11 20.47
C MET A 208 -23.02 3.86 19.01
N GLU A 209 -23.56 2.76 18.47
CA GLU A 209 -23.63 2.44 17.06
C GLU A 209 -24.60 3.40 16.35
N ASN A 210 -24.33 3.70 15.08
CA ASN A 210 -25.36 3.88 14.05
C ASN A 210 -24.67 3.76 12.69
N GLY A 211 -24.95 2.67 11.98
CA GLY A 211 -24.55 2.44 10.60
C GLY A 211 -25.78 2.11 9.77
N GLU A 212 -26.15 3.02 8.88
CA GLU A 212 -26.91 2.72 7.67
C GLU A 212 -25.90 2.73 6.52
N THR A 213 -25.70 1.59 5.85
CA THR A 213 -24.85 1.49 4.67
C THR A 213 -25.70 1.41 3.41
N ALA A 214 -25.59 2.46 2.59
CA ALA A 214 -25.90 2.40 1.16
C ALA A 214 -24.68 1.84 0.40
N ASP A 215 -24.98 1.09 -0.64
CA ASP A 215 -24.07 0.25 -1.44
C ASP A 215 -23.09 1.10 -2.28
N GLN A 216 -21.87 1.31 -1.78
CA GLN A 216 -20.70 1.80 -2.53
C GLN A 216 -19.45 1.06 -2.03
N THR A 217 -18.61 0.56 -2.93
CA THR A 217 -17.36 -0.10 -2.58
C THR A 217 -16.44 0.89 -1.84
N LEU A 218 -16.23 0.68 -0.54
CA LEU A 218 -15.37 1.51 0.31
C LEU A 218 -13.93 1.54 -0.18
N SER A 219 -13.20 2.65 0.08
CA SER A 219 -11.78 2.71 -0.23
C SER A 219 -10.98 1.67 0.54
N LEU A 220 -9.82 1.25 0.03
CA LEU A 220 -8.96 0.26 0.69
C LEU A 220 -8.66 0.65 2.15
N MET A 221 -8.38 1.94 2.39
CA MET A 221 -8.05 2.45 3.72
C MET A 221 -9.25 2.38 4.68
N GLU A 222 -10.47 2.58 4.19
CA GLU A 222 -11.69 2.44 5.00
C GLU A 222 -11.98 0.98 5.31
N GLN A 223 -11.80 0.09 4.33
CA GLN A 223 -11.97 -1.35 4.51
C GLN A 223 -10.96 -1.95 5.51
N LEU A 224 -9.76 -1.36 5.60
CA LEU A 224 -8.69 -1.78 6.51
C LEU A 224 -8.73 -1.13 7.90
N ARG A 225 -9.72 -0.27 8.20
CA ARG A 225 -9.90 0.23 9.57
C ARG A 225 -10.22 -0.93 10.52
N GLY A 226 -9.56 -0.95 11.69
CA GLY A 226 -9.70 -2.04 12.67
C GLY A 226 -11.14 -2.32 13.11
N GLU A 227 -11.99 -1.29 13.12
CA GLU A 227 -13.42 -1.37 13.42
C GLU A 227 -14.20 -2.15 12.36
N ALA A 228 -13.83 -2.02 11.08
CA ALA A 228 -14.47 -2.74 9.98
C ALA A 228 -14.09 -4.24 9.97
N LEU A 229 -12.85 -4.56 10.35
CA LEU A 229 -12.34 -5.94 10.39
C LEU A 229 -12.59 -6.65 11.73
N LYS A 230 -13.14 -5.97 12.74
CA LYS A 230 -13.33 -6.46 14.12
C LYS A 230 -12.04 -6.98 14.76
N PHE A 231 -10.90 -6.40 14.40
CA PHE A 231 -9.61 -6.70 15.04
C PHE A 231 -9.51 -6.01 16.40
N HIS A 232 -8.73 -6.60 17.30
CA HIS A 232 -8.49 -6.05 18.63
C HIS A 232 -7.72 -4.71 18.58
N LYS A 233 -7.95 -3.86 19.59
CA LYS A 233 -7.11 -2.67 19.79
C LYS A 233 -5.76 -3.09 20.40
N PRO A 234 -4.66 -2.35 20.12
CA PRO A 234 -3.37 -2.61 20.75
C PRO A 234 -3.47 -2.70 22.28
N GLY A 235 -2.88 -3.76 22.87
CA GLY A 235 -2.96 -4.04 24.30
C GLY A 235 -4.21 -4.83 24.74
N GLU A 236 -5.17 -5.08 23.84
CA GLU A 236 -6.38 -5.85 24.12
C GLU A 236 -6.33 -7.28 23.57
N ASN A 237 -5.13 -7.85 23.43
CA ASN A 237 -4.90 -9.18 22.84
C ASN A 237 -5.76 -10.27 23.50
N TYR A 238 -5.95 -10.16 24.82
CA TYR A 238 -6.73 -11.08 25.65
C TYR A 238 -8.22 -11.20 25.29
N LYS A 239 -8.75 -10.33 24.42
CA LYS A 239 -10.14 -10.42 23.93
C LYS A 239 -10.27 -11.30 22.69
N THR A 240 -9.16 -11.78 22.12
CA THR A 240 -9.16 -12.49 20.85
C THR A 240 -9.38 -13.99 21.00
N PRO A 241 -10.01 -14.66 20.02
CA PRO A 241 -10.33 -16.08 20.13
C PRO A 241 -9.07 -16.96 20.28
N GLY A 242 -9.08 -17.84 21.27
CA GLY A 242 -7.97 -18.78 21.52
C GLY A 242 -6.78 -18.18 22.26
N TYR A 243 -6.81 -16.89 22.61
CA TYR A 243 -5.75 -16.26 23.37
C TYR A 243 -5.74 -16.76 24.83
N VAL A 244 -4.56 -17.13 25.33
CA VAL A 244 -4.39 -17.66 26.68
C VAL A 244 -3.95 -16.54 27.61
N VAL A 245 -4.70 -16.34 28.70
CA VAL A 245 -4.33 -15.40 29.76
C VAL A 245 -3.57 -16.15 30.86
N THR A 246 -2.25 -16.03 30.87
CA THR A 246 -1.36 -16.52 31.92
C THR A 246 -1.32 -15.53 33.09
N PRO A 247 -0.78 -15.90 34.27
CA PRO A 247 -0.58 -14.97 35.38
C PRO A 247 0.27 -13.74 35.02
N HIS A 248 1.11 -13.83 33.98
CA HIS A 248 1.99 -12.76 33.53
C HIS A 248 1.39 -11.89 32.42
N THR A 249 0.34 -12.36 31.73
CA THR A 249 -0.20 -11.71 30.53
C THR A 249 -0.52 -10.22 30.73
N MET A 250 -1.18 -9.85 31.82
CA MET A 250 -1.57 -8.44 32.03
C MET A 250 -0.36 -7.54 32.27
N ASN A 251 0.68 -8.05 32.94
CA ASN A 251 1.94 -7.30 33.12
C ASN A 251 2.70 -7.19 31.80
N LEU A 252 2.75 -8.26 31.00
CA LEU A 252 3.38 -8.26 29.68
C LEU A 252 2.68 -7.28 28.71
N LEU A 253 1.35 -7.20 28.76
CA LEU A 253 0.59 -6.23 27.96
C LEU A 253 0.84 -4.79 28.43
N LYS A 254 1.01 -4.57 29.73
CA LYS A 254 1.40 -3.25 30.27
C LYS A 254 2.78 -2.83 29.74
N GLN A 255 3.78 -3.71 29.83
CA GLN A 255 5.12 -3.47 29.27
C GLN A 255 5.08 -3.25 27.76
N HIS A 256 4.28 -4.04 27.04
CA HIS A 256 4.06 -3.86 25.61
C HIS A 256 3.52 -2.45 25.30
N LEU A 257 2.51 -1.96 26.04
CA LEU A 257 1.97 -0.61 25.84
C LEU A 257 2.99 0.49 26.17
N GLU A 258 3.86 0.28 27.15
CA GLU A 258 4.96 1.21 27.46
C GLU A 258 5.99 1.27 26.32
N ILE A 259 6.23 0.15 25.63
CA ILE A 259 7.16 0.06 24.49
C ILE A 259 6.53 0.60 23.20
N THR A 260 5.23 0.38 23.00
CA THR A 260 4.55 0.71 21.73
C THR A 260 3.77 2.02 21.77
N GLY A 261 3.49 2.57 22.95
CA GLY A 261 2.60 3.73 23.08
C GLY A 261 1.16 3.42 22.68
N GLY A 262 0.77 2.14 22.61
CA GLY A 262 -0.53 1.71 22.08
C GLY A 262 -0.65 1.80 20.55
N GLN A 263 0.46 1.91 19.83
CA GLN A 263 0.49 1.96 18.37
C GLN A 263 0.28 0.58 17.72
N VAL A 264 -0.43 0.54 16.59
CA VAL A 264 -0.52 -0.67 15.74
C VAL A 264 0.85 -0.99 15.14
N ARG A 265 1.27 -2.25 15.25
CA ARG A 265 2.51 -2.79 14.69
C ARG A 265 2.22 -4.07 13.90
N THR A 266 2.57 -4.09 12.62
CA THR A 266 2.46 -5.26 11.70
C THR A 266 3.82 -5.59 11.10
N ARG A 267 3.93 -6.70 10.35
CA ARG A 267 5.14 -7.03 9.60
C ARG A 267 4.83 -7.77 8.31
N PHE A 268 5.57 -7.48 7.26
CA PHE A 268 5.64 -8.28 6.04
C PHE A 268 6.96 -9.06 6.03
N PRO A 269 6.93 -10.40 6.16
CA PRO A 269 8.15 -11.18 6.31
C PRO A 269 8.51 -12.07 5.09
N PRO A 270 8.96 -11.51 3.96
CA PRO A 270 9.36 -12.31 2.79
C PRO A 270 10.73 -12.96 2.99
N GLU A 271 10.96 -14.10 2.34
CA GLU A 271 12.30 -14.66 2.15
C GLU A 271 13.12 -13.72 1.25
N PRO A 272 14.40 -13.40 1.57
CA PRO A 272 15.22 -12.45 0.81
C PRO A 272 15.55 -12.94 -0.61
N ASN A 273 15.49 -14.25 -0.84
CA ASN A 273 15.69 -14.88 -2.13
C ASN A 273 14.37 -15.20 -2.86
N GLY A 274 13.23 -14.76 -2.32
CA GLY A 274 11.90 -15.03 -2.87
C GLY A 274 11.56 -14.17 -4.09
N ILE A 275 10.66 -14.68 -4.93
CA ILE A 275 10.07 -13.91 -6.04
C ILE A 275 8.66 -13.49 -5.63
N LEU A 276 8.44 -12.18 -5.48
CA LEU A 276 7.10 -11.67 -5.18
C LEU A 276 6.18 -11.81 -6.38
N HIS A 277 4.93 -12.16 -6.10
CA HIS A 277 3.89 -12.42 -7.08
C HIS A 277 2.57 -11.77 -6.67
N ILE A 278 1.54 -11.81 -7.51
CA ILE A 278 0.26 -11.12 -7.23
C ILE A 278 -0.35 -11.48 -5.86
N GLY A 279 -0.24 -12.73 -5.41
CA GLY A 279 -0.64 -13.10 -4.04
C GLY A 279 0.09 -12.33 -2.93
N HIS A 280 1.35 -11.95 -3.14
CA HIS A 280 2.12 -11.10 -2.21
C HIS A 280 1.64 -9.64 -2.23
N ALA A 281 1.02 -9.14 -3.32
CA ALA A 281 0.39 -7.81 -3.28
C ALA A 281 -0.72 -7.74 -2.22
N LYS A 282 -1.48 -8.82 -2.03
CA LYS A 282 -2.47 -8.91 -0.93
C LYS A 282 -1.78 -8.86 0.43
N ALA A 283 -0.65 -9.58 0.59
CA ALA A 283 0.11 -9.57 1.84
C ALA A 283 0.69 -8.17 2.17
N ILE A 284 1.25 -7.48 1.16
CA ILE A 284 1.78 -6.12 1.29
C ILE A 284 0.65 -5.15 1.64
N ASN A 285 -0.43 -5.11 0.84
CA ASN A 285 -1.57 -4.23 1.08
C ASN A 285 -2.21 -4.49 2.44
N PHE A 286 -2.27 -5.74 2.90
CA PHE A 286 -2.87 -6.04 4.18
C PHE A 286 -1.97 -5.64 5.36
N ASN A 287 -0.68 -5.97 5.33
CA ASN A 287 0.22 -5.62 6.44
C ASN A 287 0.53 -4.12 6.51
N PHE A 288 0.96 -3.52 5.39
CA PHE A 288 1.28 -2.10 5.33
C PHE A 288 0.03 -1.23 5.33
N GLY A 289 -1.01 -1.61 4.58
CA GLY A 289 -2.25 -0.86 4.54
C GLY A 289 -2.99 -0.89 5.89
N TYR A 290 -2.99 -2.01 6.63
CA TYR A 290 -3.58 -2.04 7.97
C TYR A 290 -2.83 -1.14 8.95
N ALA A 291 -1.49 -1.12 8.90
CA ALA A 291 -0.70 -0.19 9.68
C ALA A 291 -1.05 1.27 9.31
N LYS A 292 -1.02 1.61 8.02
CA LYS A 292 -1.33 2.97 7.53
C LYS A 292 -2.74 3.41 7.91
N ALA A 293 -3.73 2.53 7.80
CA ALA A 293 -5.14 2.83 8.09
C ALA A 293 -5.43 3.04 9.59
N ASN A 294 -4.55 2.59 10.46
CA ASN A 294 -4.73 2.64 11.92
C ASN A 294 -3.55 3.35 12.62
N ASN A 295 -2.90 4.30 11.94
CA ASN A 295 -1.80 5.13 12.47
C ASN A 295 -0.64 4.30 13.08
N GLY A 296 -0.38 3.14 12.48
CA GLY A 296 0.61 2.18 12.89
C GLY A 296 1.85 2.16 12.02
N ILE A 297 2.76 1.25 12.37
CA ILE A 297 3.99 0.98 11.64
C ILE A 297 4.03 -0.46 11.13
N CYS A 298 4.71 -0.67 10.00
CA CYS A 298 4.94 -2.00 9.44
C CYS A 298 6.44 -2.24 9.26
N PHE A 299 6.91 -3.38 9.77
CA PHE A 299 8.28 -3.87 9.56
C PHE A 299 8.36 -4.63 8.24
N LEU A 300 9.40 -4.36 7.44
CA LEU A 300 9.82 -5.28 6.38
C LEU A 300 10.90 -6.20 6.98
N ARG A 301 10.49 -7.39 7.42
CA ARG A 301 11.39 -8.31 8.12
C ARG A 301 11.82 -9.45 7.20
N PHE A 302 13.03 -9.41 6.68
CA PHE A 302 13.51 -10.49 5.83
C PHE A 302 13.66 -11.79 6.62
N ASP A 303 13.05 -12.86 6.10
CA ASP A 303 13.21 -14.21 6.62
C ASP A 303 14.47 -14.84 6.06
N ASP A 304 15.60 -14.50 6.67
CA ASP A 304 16.92 -15.07 6.38
C ASP A 304 17.28 -16.22 7.33
N THR A 305 16.30 -16.90 7.94
CA THR A 305 16.59 -18.03 8.85
C THR A 305 17.37 -19.16 8.19
N ASN A 306 17.18 -19.35 6.88
CA ASN A 306 17.91 -20.34 6.11
C ASN A 306 19.23 -19.75 5.58
N PRO A 307 20.41 -20.34 5.91
CA PRO A 307 21.65 -19.93 5.27
C PRO A 307 21.64 -20.35 3.79
N GLU A 308 21.45 -19.37 2.91
CA GLU A 308 21.49 -19.53 1.47
C GLU A 308 22.49 -18.55 0.86
N LYS A 309 22.97 -18.86 -0.35
CA LYS A 309 23.70 -17.87 -1.14
C LYS A 309 22.72 -16.77 -1.54
N GLU A 310 22.98 -15.55 -1.07
CA GLU A 310 22.15 -14.40 -1.37
C GLU A 310 22.24 -14.03 -2.85
N GLU A 311 21.08 -13.84 -3.49
CA GLU A 311 20.98 -13.24 -4.81
C GLU A 311 20.46 -11.80 -4.65
N ALA A 312 21.37 -10.83 -4.55
CA ALA A 312 21.07 -9.43 -4.26
C ALA A 312 19.94 -8.81 -5.11
N LYS A 313 19.74 -9.32 -6.35
CA LYS A 313 18.66 -8.92 -7.25
C LYS A 313 17.25 -9.18 -6.68
N PHE A 314 17.05 -10.25 -5.90
CA PHE A 314 15.73 -10.56 -5.33
C PHE A 314 15.45 -9.71 -4.09
N PHE A 315 16.48 -9.48 -3.27
CA PHE A 315 16.40 -8.57 -2.14
C PHE A 315 16.02 -7.14 -2.57
N SER A 316 16.72 -6.59 -3.57
CA SER A 316 16.42 -5.26 -4.10
C SER A 316 15.02 -5.22 -4.73
N ALA A 317 14.65 -6.25 -5.50
CA ALA A 317 13.32 -6.34 -6.10
C ALA A 317 12.19 -6.37 -5.06
N ILE A 318 12.37 -7.05 -3.91
CA ILE A 318 11.39 -7.03 -2.82
C ILE A 318 11.19 -5.60 -2.30
N CYS A 319 12.29 -4.89 -2.03
CA CYS A 319 12.24 -3.50 -1.57
C CYS A 319 11.56 -2.59 -2.62
N ASP A 320 11.93 -2.75 -3.89
CA ASP A 320 11.38 -1.99 -5.01
C ASP A 320 9.87 -2.24 -5.16
N MET A 321 9.39 -3.46 -4.95
CA MET A 321 7.95 -3.77 -5.07
C MET A 321 7.13 -3.24 -3.90
N VAL A 322 7.69 -3.24 -2.68
CA VAL A 322 7.04 -2.58 -1.53
C VAL A 322 6.90 -1.08 -1.80
N ALA A 323 7.98 -0.42 -2.24
CA ALA A 323 7.99 0.99 -2.59
C ALA A 323 7.08 1.30 -3.79
N TRP A 324 7.11 0.47 -4.84
CA TRP A 324 6.30 0.64 -6.04
C TRP A 324 4.80 0.60 -5.74
N LEU A 325 4.36 -0.25 -4.81
CA LEU A 325 2.97 -0.30 -4.36
C LEU A 325 2.57 0.87 -3.42
N GLY A 326 3.47 1.81 -3.15
CA GLY A 326 3.19 3.04 -2.39
C GLY A 326 3.33 2.89 -0.87
N TYR A 327 4.11 1.91 -0.42
CA TYR A 327 4.36 1.66 1.00
C TYR A 327 5.83 1.84 1.35
N THR A 328 6.08 2.38 2.54
CA THR A 328 7.43 2.55 3.09
C THR A 328 7.52 1.76 4.39
N PRO A 329 8.51 0.85 4.54
CA PRO A 329 8.74 0.19 5.82
C PRO A 329 9.23 1.19 6.86
N TYR A 330 8.66 1.12 8.07
CA TYR A 330 9.15 1.87 9.22
C TYR A 330 10.59 1.48 9.56
N LYS A 331 10.87 0.18 9.46
CA LYS A 331 12.22 -0.38 9.62
C LYS A 331 12.34 -1.65 8.79
N VAL A 332 13.50 -1.82 8.17
CA VAL A 332 13.93 -3.08 7.57
C VAL A 332 14.72 -3.86 8.62
N THR A 333 14.28 -5.06 8.93
CA THR A 333 14.90 -5.96 9.92
C THR A 333 15.16 -7.33 9.29
N TYR A 334 15.96 -8.14 9.97
CA TYR A 334 16.28 -9.50 9.54
C TYR A 334 16.01 -10.47 10.70
N ALA A 335 15.53 -11.67 10.40
CA ALA A 335 15.42 -12.71 11.43
C ALA A 335 16.78 -13.01 12.08
N SER A 336 17.87 -12.93 11.29
CA SER A 336 19.23 -13.12 11.77
C SER A 336 19.72 -12.06 12.78
N ASP A 337 19.10 -10.87 12.81
CA ASP A 337 19.38 -9.86 13.84
C ASP A 337 19.02 -10.39 15.24
N TYR A 338 18.17 -11.42 15.32
CA TYR A 338 17.64 -11.97 16.56
C TYR A 338 18.22 -13.34 16.95
N PHE A 339 19.19 -13.90 16.20
CA PHE A 339 19.73 -15.24 16.48
C PHE A 339 20.27 -15.42 17.91
N ASP A 340 20.93 -14.41 18.47
CA ASP A 340 21.43 -14.48 19.85
C ASP A 340 20.26 -14.63 20.86
N GLN A 341 19.18 -13.86 20.69
CA GLN A 341 18.00 -13.91 21.57
C GLN A 341 17.18 -15.19 21.35
N LEU A 342 17.02 -15.62 20.10
CA LEU A 342 16.34 -16.87 19.73
C LEU A 342 17.08 -18.07 20.32
N TYR A 343 18.42 -18.06 20.35
CA TYR A 343 19.20 -19.12 20.98
C TYR A 343 19.03 -19.11 22.51
N ALA A 344 19.05 -17.93 23.13
CA ALA A 344 18.83 -17.80 24.57
C ALA A 344 17.47 -18.35 25.00
N TRP A 345 16.41 -18.06 24.23
CA TRP A 345 15.08 -18.62 24.47
C TRP A 345 15.00 -20.13 24.20
N ALA A 346 15.77 -20.65 23.25
CA ALA A 346 15.83 -22.09 23.01
C ALA A 346 16.44 -22.83 24.22
N VAL A 347 17.51 -22.27 24.79
CA VAL A 347 18.11 -22.77 26.04
C VAL A 347 17.11 -22.71 27.20
N GLU A 348 16.35 -21.62 27.32
CA GLU A 348 15.33 -21.48 28.36
C GLU A 348 14.21 -22.52 28.22
N LEU A 349 13.76 -22.83 27.00
CA LEU A 349 12.81 -23.92 26.78
C LEU A 349 13.35 -25.28 27.25
N ILE A 350 14.65 -25.55 27.01
CA ILE A 350 15.29 -26.77 27.51
C ILE A 350 15.26 -26.79 29.04
N ARG A 351 15.64 -25.69 29.70
CA ARG A 351 15.62 -25.57 31.18
C ARG A 351 14.24 -25.80 31.77
N ARG A 352 13.19 -25.32 31.10
CA ARG A 352 11.79 -25.52 31.47
C ARG A 352 11.27 -26.94 31.17
N GLY A 353 12.08 -27.81 30.57
CA GLY A 353 11.68 -29.16 30.16
C GLY A 353 10.73 -29.18 28.96
N LEU A 354 10.68 -28.08 28.19
CA LEU A 354 9.77 -27.87 27.05
C LEU A 354 10.46 -28.02 25.70
N ALA A 355 11.76 -28.34 25.68
CA ALA A 355 12.49 -28.70 24.47
C ALA A 355 13.58 -29.74 24.79
N TYR A 356 13.96 -30.54 23.80
CA TYR A 356 14.99 -31.57 23.94
C TYR A 356 15.75 -31.76 22.62
N VAL A 357 16.99 -32.25 22.72
CA VAL A 357 17.79 -32.62 21.53
C VAL A 357 17.38 -34.01 21.06
N CYS A 358 17.17 -34.18 19.76
CA CYS A 358 16.73 -35.41 19.12
C CYS A 358 17.71 -35.84 18.03
N HIS A 359 17.90 -37.16 17.87
CA HIS A 359 18.75 -37.76 16.84
C HIS A 359 17.96 -38.56 15.79
N GLN A 360 16.63 -38.42 15.77
CA GLN A 360 15.82 -38.98 14.68
C GLN A 360 16.16 -38.26 13.37
N ARG A 361 16.29 -39.03 12.30
CA ARG A 361 16.53 -38.52 10.95
C ARG A 361 15.23 -38.01 10.33
N VAL A 362 15.36 -37.20 9.27
CA VAL A 362 14.20 -36.60 8.58
C VAL A 362 13.24 -37.67 8.04
N GLU A 363 13.76 -38.82 7.60
CA GLU A 363 12.98 -39.94 7.09
C GLU A 363 12.08 -40.56 8.16
N GLU A 364 12.55 -40.61 9.41
CA GLU A 364 11.84 -41.16 10.57
C GLU A 364 10.77 -40.19 11.10
N LEU A 365 10.85 -38.92 10.68
CA LEU A 365 9.91 -37.85 11.00
C LEU A 365 8.82 -37.67 9.93
N LYS A 366 8.82 -38.46 8.84
CA LYS A 366 7.82 -38.40 7.77
C LYS A 366 6.65 -39.36 8.04
N GLY A 367 5.42 -38.85 8.02
CA GLY A 367 4.18 -39.64 8.10
C GLY A 367 3.21 -39.15 9.18
N HIS A 368 1.96 -39.64 9.14
CA HIS A 368 0.92 -39.30 10.13
C HIS A 368 1.09 -40.05 11.47
N ASN A 369 1.80 -41.20 11.47
CA ASN A 369 2.11 -41.99 12.65
C ASN A 369 3.62 -41.94 12.95
N THR A 370 4.15 -40.75 13.25
CA THR A 370 5.55 -40.62 13.65
C THR A 370 5.76 -41.28 15.01
N LEU A 371 6.74 -42.19 15.09
CA LEU A 371 7.12 -42.83 16.35
C LEU A 371 7.61 -41.75 17.34
N PRO A 372 7.22 -41.83 18.62
CA PRO A 372 7.69 -40.88 19.63
C PRO A 372 9.22 -40.94 19.69
N SER A 373 9.86 -39.77 19.74
CA SER A 373 11.31 -39.70 19.79
C SER A 373 11.85 -40.45 21.02
N PRO A 374 12.79 -41.40 20.85
CA PRO A 374 13.44 -42.07 21.99
C PRO A 374 14.12 -41.09 22.96
N TRP A 375 14.46 -39.90 22.48
CA TRP A 375 15.16 -38.86 23.23
C TRP A 375 14.24 -37.81 23.86
N ARG A 376 12.91 -37.97 23.75
CA ARG A 376 11.93 -37.00 24.23
C ARG A 376 12.00 -36.74 25.73
N ASP A 377 12.35 -37.77 26.50
CA ASP A 377 12.38 -37.75 27.96
C ASP A 377 13.81 -37.78 28.52
N ARG A 378 14.81 -37.44 27.69
CA ARG A 378 16.19 -37.32 28.14
C ARG A 378 16.32 -36.19 29.19
N PRO A 379 17.25 -36.30 30.16
CA PRO A 379 17.46 -35.26 31.17
C PRO A 379 17.76 -33.88 30.57
N THR A 380 17.30 -32.83 31.26
CA THR A 380 17.53 -31.43 30.87
C THR A 380 19.01 -31.12 30.67
N GLU A 381 19.88 -31.53 31.59
CA GLU A 381 21.33 -31.32 31.52
C GLU A 381 21.95 -31.96 30.28
N GLU A 382 21.46 -33.13 29.87
CA GLU A 382 21.92 -33.80 28.65
C GLU A 382 21.54 -33.00 27.40
N SER A 383 20.30 -32.48 27.35
CA SER A 383 19.87 -31.62 26.24
C SER A 383 20.63 -30.31 26.18
N LEU A 384 20.96 -29.68 27.32
CA LEU A 384 21.78 -28.47 27.38
C LEU A 384 23.19 -28.72 26.83
N LEU A 385 23.84 -29.80 27.28
CA LEU A 385 25.16 -30.21 26.81
C LEU A 385 25.17 -30.45 25.30
N LEU A 386 24.18 -31.20 24.80
CA LEU A 386 24.10 -31.57 23.39
C LEU A 386 23.75 -30.36 22.51
N PHE A 387 22.89 -29.46 22.97
CA PHE A 387 22.54 -28.27 22.19
C PHE A 387 23.71 -27.29 22.06
N GLU A 388 24.53 -27.13 23.12
CA GLU A 388 25.79 -26.38 23.01
C GLU A 388 26.81 -27.11 22.11
N ALA A 389 26.86 -28.45 22.15
CA ALA A 389 27.67 -29.23 21.23
C ALA A 389 27.22 -29.06 19.76
N MET A 390 25.91 -28.98 19.49
CA MET A 390 25.38 -28.62 18.16
C MET A 390 25.84 -27.23 17.74
N ARG A 391 25.73 -26.23 18.62
CA ARG A 391 26.21 -24.86 18.36
C ARG A 391 27.72 -24.78 18.09
N LYS A 392 28.51 -25.68 18.70
CA LYS A 392 29.97 -25.79 18.49
C LYS A 392 30.37 -26.65 17.29
N GLY A 393 29.41 -27.07 16.46
CA GLY A 393 29.70 -27.82 15.23
C GLY A 393 30.16 -29.26 15.47
N LYS A 394 29.72 -29.90 16.55
CA LYS A 394 30.11 -31.30 16.87
C LYS A 394 29.24 -32.37 16.20
N PHE A 395 28.24 -32.00 15.42
CA PHE A 395 27.30 -32.90 14.74
C PHE A 395 27.21 -32.57 13.26
N SER A 396 27.12 -33.58 12.39
CA SER A 396 26.86 -33.34 10.96
C SER A 396 25.44 -32.84 10.71
N GLU A 397 25.17 -32.30 9.53
CA GLU A 397 23.80 -31.90 9.15
C GLU A 397 22.84 -33.11 9.25
N GLY A 398 21.72 -32.92 9.96
CA GLY A 398 20.71 -33.96 10.14
C GLY A 398 20.99 -34.98 11.25
N GLU A 399 22.17 -34.99 11.87
CA GLU A 399 22.48 -35.91 12.99
C GLU A 399 21.82 -35.50 14.32
N ALA A 400 21.53 -34.20 14.49
CA ALA A 400 20.91 -33.67 15.69
C ALA A 400 19.96 -32.51 15.36
N THR A 401 18.84 -32.46 16.08
CA THR A 401 17.86 -31.37 16.01
C THR A 401 17.42 -30.97 17.41
N LEU A 402 17.06 -29.70 17.61
CA LEU A 402 16.32 -29.29 18.80
C LEU A 402 14.83 -29.37 18.48
N ARG A 403 14.05 -30.03 19.32
CA ARG A 403 12.59 -30.16 19.15
C ARG A 403 11.85 -29.58 20.34
N MET A 404 10.75 -28.89 20.08
CA MET A 404 9.81 -28.44 21.10
C MET A 404 9.02 -29.65 21.60
N LYS A 405 8.74 -29.75 22.90
CA LYS A 405 8.10 -30.90 23.53
C LYS A 405 6.59 -30.69 23.66
N LEU A 406 5.86 -30.83 22.55
CA LEU A 406 4.40 -30.67 22.49
C LEU A 406 3.76 -31.55 21.41
N VAL A 407 2.44 -31.67 21.48
CA VAL A 407 1.61 -32.23 20.41
C VAL A 407 0.83 -31.07 19.79
N MET A 408 0.95 -30.88 18.48
CA MET A 408 0.19 -29.86 17.75
C MET A 408 -1.27 -30.31 17.56
N GLU A 409 -2.18 -29.37 17.25
CA GLU A 409 -3.61 -29.68 17.04
C GLU A 409 -3.87 -30.65 15.89
N ASP A 410 -3.01 -30.66 14.87
CA ASP A 410 -3.07 -31.59 13.74
C ASP A 410 -2.45 -32.97 14.06
N GLY A 411 -2.08 -33.21 15.32
CA GLY A 411 -1.45 -34.44 15.79
C GLY A 411 0.06 -34.51 15.55
N LYS A 412 0.67 -33.49 14.93
CA LYS A 412 2.12 -33.47 14.71
C LYS A 412 2.88 -33.39 16.04
N MET A 413 3.72 -34.38 16.28
CA MET A 413 4.52 -34.50 17.50
C MET A 413 5.81 -33.70 17.40
N ASP A 414 6.09 -32.93 18.44
CA ASP A 414 7.36 -32.28 18.74
C ASP A 414 8.00 -31.55 17.53
N PRO A 415 7.45 -30.41 17.07
CA PRO A 415 8.01 -29.64 15.97
C PRO A 415 9.47 -29.23 16.22
N VAL A 416 10.28 -29.25 15.15
CA VAL A 416 11.71 -28.89 15.18
C VAL A 416 11.86 -27.38 15.37
N ALA A 417 12.65 -26.98 16.37
CA ALA A 417 13.05 -25.59 16.62
C ALA A 417 14.39 -25.24 15.97
N TYR A 418 15.41 -26.12 15.99
CA TYR A 418 16.73 -25.86 15.38
C TYR A 418 17.25 -27.03 14.55
N ARG A 419 18.01 -26.70 13.50
CA ARG A 419 18.73 -27.65 12.64
C ARG A 419 20.19 -27.25 12.50
N VAL A 420 21.07 -28.24 12.33
CA VAL A 420 22.48 -28.02 11.99
C VAL A 420 22.60 -27.76 10.48
N LYS A 421 23.31 -26.69 10.10
CA LYS A 421 23.70 -26.36 8.72
C LYS A 421 25.07 -25.70 8.73
N TYR A 422 25.94 -26.09 7.80
CA TYR A 422 27.32 -25.57 7.69
C TYR A 422 27.52 -24.57 6.54
N ILE A 423 26.48 -24.34 5.74
CA ILE A 423 26.50 -23.28 4.74
C ILE A 423 26.66 -21.92 5.46
N PRO A 424 27.65 -21.08 5.10
CA PRO A 424 27.80 -19.76 5.70
C PRO A 424 26.57 -18.90 5.44
N HIS A 425 26.13 -18.17 6.46
CA HIS A 425 25.01 -17.25 6.37
C HIS A 425 25.43 -15.91 5.77
N HIS A 426 24.63 -15.32 4.89
CA HIS A 426 25.01 -14.11 4.16
C HIS A 426 25.35 -12.91 5.08
N ARG A 427 24.60 -12.70 6.18
CA ARG A 427 24.89 -11.68 7.21
C ARG A 427 25.82 -12.10 8.34
N THR A 428 25.56 -13.27 8.95
CA THR A 428 26.27 -13.69 10.18
C THR A 428 27.49 -14.57 9.92
N GLY A 429 27.81 -14.84 8.65
CA GLY A 429 28.99 -15.61 8.25
C GLY A 429 28.95 -17.02 8.80
N ASP A 430 30.06 -17.42 9.43
CA ASP A 430 30.26 -18.71 10.08
C ASP A 430 30.07 -18.64 11.61
N LYS A 431 29.52 -17.53 12.15
CA LYS A 431 29.22 -17.39 13.59
C LYS A 431 28.29 -18.49 14.09
N TRP A 432 27.40 -18.98 13.22
CA TRP A 432 26.39 -19.99 13.55
C TRP A 432 26.48 -21.18 12.60
N CYS A 433 26.37 -22.39 13.15
CA CYS A 433 26.16 -23.63 12.40
C CYS A 433 24.85 -24.33 12.81
N ILE A 434 24.04 -23.67 13.64
CA ILE A 434 22.68 -24.07 13.99
C ILE A 434 21.73 -22.93 13.67
N TYR A 435 20.60 -23.25 13.08
CA TYR A 435 19.64 -22.25 12.61
C TYR A 435 18.24 -22.58 13.10
N PRO A 436 17.49 -21.57 13.59
CA PRO A 436 16.12 -21.77 14.02
C PRO A 436 15.21 -22.02 12.81
N THR A 437 14.10 -22.71 13.02
CA THR A 437 13.09 -22.96 11.99
C THR A 437 12.12 -21.79 11.84
N TYR A 438 11.39 -21.75 10.71
CA TYR A 438 10.39 -20.73 10.40
C TYR A 438 9.37 -20.53 11.54
N ASP A 439 8.73 -21.62 12.01
CA ASP A 439 7.67 -21.54 13.01
C ASP A 439 8.18 -21.02 14.37
N TYR A 440 9.40 -21.41 14.75
CA TYR A 440 10.05 -20.94 15.96
C TYR A 440 10.42 -19.45 15.84
N THR A 441 11.02 -19.08 14.72
CA THR A 441 11.57 -17.74 14.49
C THR A 441 10.48 -16.69 14.42
N HIS A 442 9.51 -16.82 13.51
CA HIS A 442 8.56 -15.72 13.25
C HIS A 442 7.67 -15.43 14.45
N CYS A 443 7.27 -16.46 15.20
CA CYS A 443 6.54 -16.29 16.45
C CYS A 443 7.32 -15.45 17.46
N LEU A 444 8.59 -15.80 17.70
CA LEU A 444 9.42 -15.13 18.68
C LEU A 444 9.91 -13.76 18.21
N CYS A 445 10.20 -13.59 16.92
CA CYS A 445 10.51 -12.28 16.35
C CYS A 445 9.32 -11.33 16.44
N ASP A 446 8.09 -11.81 16.28
CA ASP A 446 6.89 -11.00 16.48
C ASP A 446 6.76 -10.52 17.92
N SER A 447 7.16 -11.35 18.89
CA SER A 447 7.25 -10.94 20.29
C SER A 447 8.31 -9.86 20.51
N ILE A 448 9.53 -10.05 19.97
CA ILE A 448 10.66 -9.10 20.07
C ILE A 448 10.30 -7.74 19.47
N GLU A 449 9.69 -7.74 18.28
CA GLU A 449 9.29 -6.52 17.58
C GLU A 449 7.98 -5.91 18.11
N HIS A 450 7.38 -6.52 19.14
CA HIS A 450 6.11 -6.14 19.74
C HIS A 450 4.99 -5.99 18.71
N ILE A 451 4.90 -6.94 17.79
CA ILE A 451 3.84 -7.00 16.77
C ILE A 451 2.48 -7.11 17.46
N THR A 452 1.55 -6.27 17.05
CA THR A 452 0.16 -6.30 17.53
C THR A 452 -0.67 -7.27 16.71
N HIS A 453 -0.52 -7.19 15.38
CA HIS A 453 -1.31 -7.93 14.41
C HIS A 453 -0.36 -8.72 13.51
N SER A 454 -0.15 -10.00 13.84
CA SER A 454 0.60 -10.94 13.02
C SER A 454 -0.32 -11.50 11.94
N LEU A 455 -0.35 -10.86 10.77
CA LEU A 455 -1.21 -11.25 9.66
C LEU A 455 -0.47 -12.28 8.78
N CYS A 456 -1.05 -13.46 8.58
CA CYS A 456 -0.48 -14.51 7.75
C CYS A 456 -1.54 -15.21 6.89
N THR A 457 -1.13 -16.09 5.99
CA THR A 457 -2.07 -16.83 5.14
C THR A 457 -2.62 -18.08 5.87
N LYS A 458 -3.82 -18.53 5.47
CA LYS A 458 -4.55 -19.64 6.11
C LYS A 458 -3.79 -20.96 6.20
N GLU A 459 -2.80 -21.19 5.35
CA GLU A 459 -1.94 -22.39 5.39
C GLU A 459 -1.21 -22.55 6.74
N PHE A 460 -1.13 -21.49 7.54
CA PHE A 460 -0.53 -21.49 8.87
C PHE A 460 -1.55 -21.57 10.02
N GLN A 461 -2.87 -21.69 9.74
CA GLN A 461 -3.92 -21.67 10.75
C GLN A 461 -3.76 -22.78 11.80
N ALA A 462 -3.44 -24.01 11.37
CA ALA A 462 -3.21 -25.14 12.27
C ALA A 462 -2.00 -24.93 13.21
N ARG A 463 -1.17 -23.91 12.95
CA ARG A 463 0.00 -23.56 13.75
C ARG A 463 -0.29 -22.47 14.78
N ARG A 464 -1.49 -21.87 14.82
CA ARG A 464 -1.81 -20.80 15.77
C ARG A 464 -1.74 -21.24 17.22
N SER A 465 -2.20 -22.45 17.51
CA SER A 465 -2.05 -23.06 18.84
C SER A 465 -0.58 -23.19 19.23
N SER A 466 0.28 -23.64 18.31
CA SER A 466 1.73 -23.72 18.54
C SER A 466 2.40 -22.34 18.67
N TYR A 467 1.87 -21.31 17.98
CA TYR A 467 2.31 -19.93 18.08
C TYR A 467 2.08 -19.39 19.50
N PHE A 468 0.84 -19.50 20.01
CA PHE A 468 0.52 -19.09 21.38
C PHE A 468 1.26 -19.93 22.42
N TRP A 469 1.35 -21.25 22.21
CA TRP A 469 2.11 -22.14 23.10
C TRP A 469 3.55 -21.65 23.30
N LEU A 470 4.23 -21.27 22.22
CA LEU A 470 5.64 -20.89 22.27
C LEU A 470 5.89 -19.61 23.07
N CYS A 471 5.07 -18.58 22.88
CA CYS A 471 5.17 -17.34 23.67
C CYS A 471 4.83 -17.59 25.16
N ASN A 472 3.77 -18.35 25.42
CA ASN A 472 3.34 -18.65 26.78
C ASN A 472 4.35 -19.54 27.52
N ALA A 473 4.98 -20.50 26.82
CA ALA A 473 6.02 -21.37 27.36
C ALA A 473 7.24 -20.60 27.88
N LEU A 474 7.50 -19.41 27.34
CA LEU A 474 8.60 -18.53 27.70
C LEU A 474 8.18 -17.36 28.60
N ASP A 475 6.88 -17.20 28.88
CA ASP A 475 6.30 -16.04 29.59
C ASP A 475 6.71 -14.69 28.97
N ILE A 476 6.69 -14.61 27.65
CA ILE A 476 6.96 -13.37 26.89
C ILE A 476 5.68 -12.78 26.30
N TYR A 477 5.76 -11.54 25.82
CA TYR A 477 4.64 -10.90 25.12
C TYR A 477 4.15 -11.79 23.96
N CYS A 478 2.84 -12.02 23.88
CA CYS A 478 2.24 -12.91 22.89
C CYS A 478 1.43 -12.08 21.87
N PRO A 479 1.92 -11.94 20.62
CA PRO A 479 1.18 -11.28 19.55
C PRO A 479 -0.11 -12.03 19.19
N VAL A 480 -1.08 -11.34 18.58
CA VAL A 480 -2.25 -12.02 18.01
C VAL A 480 -1.98 -12.37 16.55
N GLN A 481 -2.09 -13.65 16.23
CA GLN A 481 -2.05 -14.15 14.87
C GLN A 481 -3.45 -14.14 14.24
N TRP A 482 -3.56 -13.56 13.03
CA TRP A 482 -4.76 -13.58 12.21
C TRP A 482 -4.45 -14.14 10.84
N GLU A 483 -5.32 -15.02 10.36
CA GLU A 483 -5.17 -15.66 9.05
C GLU A 483 -6.11 -15.04 8.00
N TYR A 484 -5.58 -14.84 6.80
CA TYR A 484 -6.37 -14.47 5.62
C TYR A 484 -6.17 -15.48 4.48
N GLY A 485 -7.17 -15.55 3.59
CA GLY A 485 -7.15 -16.41 2.43
C GLY A 485 -6.12 -15.94 1.41
N ARG A 486 -5.26 -16.88 0.96
CA ARG A 486 -4.32 -16.65 -0.14
C ARG A 486 -5.06 -16.25 -1.41
N LEU A 487 -4.49 -15.29 -2.14
CA LEU A 487 -4.92 -14.90 -3.47
C LEU A 487 -4.07 -15.61 -4.51
N ASN A 488 -4.72 -16.37 -5.39
CA ASN A 488 -4.13 -16.97 -6.57
C ASN A 488 -4.89 -16.50 -7.82
N LEU A 489 -4.25 -16.59 -8.99
CA LEU A 489 -4.90 -16.36 -10.28
C LEU A 489 -4.88 -17.64 -11.10
N HIS A 490 -5.94 -17.86 -11.88
CA HIS A 490 -5.91 -18.86 -12.95
C HIS A 490 -4.86 -18.47 -14.01
N TYR A 491 -4.41 -19.47 -14.79
CA TYR A 491 -3.38 -19.30 -15.84
C TYR A 491 -2.03 -18.79 -15.30
N ALA A 492 -1.75 -18.97 -14.02
CA ALA A 492 -0.53 -18.49 -13.37
C ALA A 492 0.20 -19.61 -12.66
N VAL A 493 1.53 -19.62 -12.78
CA VAL A 493 2.44 -20.44 -11.97
C VAL A 493 3.38 -19.50 -11.24
N VAL A 494 3.40 -19.58 -9.90
CA VAL A 494 4.08 -18.57 -9.06
C VAL A 494 5.20 -19.14 -8.18
N SER A 495 5.44 -20.45 -8.24
CA SER A 495 6.56 -21.07 -7.51
C SER A 495 7.91 -20.64 -8.10
N LYS A 496 8.85 -20.15 -7.26
CA LYS A 496 10.21 -19.77 -7.67
C LYS A 496 10.89 -20.87 -8.51
N ARG A 497 10.83 -22.12 -8.05
CA ARG A 497 11.42 -23.27 -8.77
C ARG A 497 10.84 -23.42 -10.18
N LYS A 498 9.53 -23.29 -10.33
CA LYS A 498 8.84 -23.44 -11.63
C LYS A 498 9.10 -22.24 -12.54
N ILE A 499 9.15 -21.02 -12.01
CA ILE A 499 9.50 -19.81 -12.78
C ILE A 499 10.93 -19.92 -13.31
N LEU A 500 11.90 -20.29 -12.46
CA LEU A 500 13.29 -20.50 -12.90
C LEU A 500 13.39 -21.62 -13.95
N GLN A 501 12.55 -22.65 -13.87
CA GLN A 501 12.46 -23.67 -14.90
C GLN A 501 11.95 -23.09 -16.24
N LEU A 502 10.92 -22.24 -16.23
CA LEU A 502 10.42 -21.56 -17.44
C LEU A 502 11.48 -20.67 -18.10
N VAL A 503 12.28 -19.97 -17.28
CA VAL A 503 13.41 -19.15 -17.76
C VAL A 503 14.49 -20.06 -18.36
N ALA A 504 14.87 -21.12 -17.65
CA ALA A 504 15.92 -22.04 -18.09
C ALA A 504 15.56 -22.77 -19.40
N THR A 505 14.28 -23.06 -19.64
CA THR A 505 13.81 -23.67 -20.90
C THR A 505 13.60 -22.64 -22.02
N GLY A 506 13.81 -21.34 -21.76
CA GLY A 506 13.57 -20.27 -22.72
C GLY A 506 12.10 -20.00 -23.05
N ALA A 507 11.16 -20.52 -22.26
CA ALA A 507 9.72 -20.29 -22.46
C ALA A 507 9.34 -18.82 -22.18
N VAL A 508 10.02 -18.24 -21.20
CA VAL A 508 9.96 -16.81 -20.84
C VAL A 508 11.36 -16.21 -20.85
N ARG A 509 11.47 -14.91 -21.11
CA ARG A 509 12.78 -14.24 -21.26
C ARG A 509 13.54 -14.17 -19.93
N ASP A 510 12.83 -13.78 -18.88
CA ASP A 510 13.35 -13.72 -17.51
C ASP A 510 12.17 -13.77 -16.50
N TRP A 511 12.43 -13.70 -15.20
CA TRP A 511 11.41 -13.74 -14.14
C TRP A 511 10.53 -12.47 -14.08
N ASP A 512 10.88 -11.44 -14.85
CA ASP A 512 10.10 -10.22 -15.07
C ASP A 512 9.36 -10.21 -16.43
N ASP A 513 9.34 -11.32 -17.17
CA ASP A 513 8.62 -11.44 -18.44
C ASP A 513 7.12 -11.09 -18.25
N PRO A 514 6.54 -10.15 -19.02
CA PRO A 514 5.16 -9.68 -18.87
C PRO A 514 4.06 -10.76 -18.86
N ARG A 515 4.35 -11.98 -19.32
CA ARG A 515 3.39 -13.10 -19.28
C ARG A 515 3.31 -13.77 -17.91
N LEU A 516 4.26 -13.51 -17.02
CA LEU A 516 4.25 -13.98 -15.63
C LEU A 516 3.41 -13.07 -14.73
N PHE A 517 2.95 -13.63 -13.62
CA PHE A 517 2.23 -12.90 -12.57
C PHE A 517 3.12 -12.60 -11.34
N THR A 518 4.43 -12.47 -11.57
CA THR A 518 5.35 -11.86 -10.58
C THR A 518 5.04 -10.36 -10.49
N LEU A 519 5.28 -9.71 -9.35
CA LEU A 519 5.00 -8.28 -9.23
C LEU A 519 5.90 -7.45 -10.18
N THR A 520 7.16 -7.84 -10.31
CA THR A 520 8.09 -7.20 -11.25
C THR A 520 7.65 -7.41 -12.71
N ALA A 521 7.13 -8.59 -13.07
CA ALA A 521 6.55 -8.80 -14.40
C ALA A 521 5.32 -7.95 -14.66
N LEU A 522 4.41 -7.82 -13.69
CA LEU A 522 3.23 -6.97 -13.83
C LEU A 522 3.61 -5.49 -13.97
N ARG A 523 4.62 -5.03 -13.23
CA ARG A 523 5.21 -3.70 -13.39
C ARG A 523 5.79 -3.52 -14.80
N ARG A 524 6.61 -4.47 -15.29
CA ARG A 524 7.21 -4.45 -16.65
C ARG A 524 6.16 -4.55 -17.76
N ARG A 525 5.08 -5.29 -17.55
CA ARG A 525 3.91 -5.36 -18.43
C ARG A 525 3.22 -4.00 -18.57
N GLY A 526 3.37 -3.13 -17.56
CA GLY A 526 2.84 -1.77 -17.56
C GLY A 526 1.66 -1.55 -16.62
N PHE A 527 1.37 -2.47 -15.71
CA PHE A 527 0.33 -2.24 -14.69
C PHE A 527 0.70 -1.02 -13.84
N PRO A 528 -0.25 -0.13 -13.51
CA PRO A 528 -0.03 0.90 -12.50
C PRO A 528 -0.20 0.29 -11.09
N PRO A 529 0.56 0.74 -10.08
CA PRO A 529 0.47 0.20 -8.73
C PRO A 529 -0.93 0.40 -8.11
N GLU A 530 -1.60 1.50 -8.44
CA GLU A 530 -2.96 1.82 -8.02
C GLU A 530 -3.95 0.73 -8.47
N ALA A 531 -3.76 0.15 -9.66
CA ALA A 531 -4.62 -0.93 -10.14
C ALA A 531 -4.43 -2.23 -9.34
N ILE A 532 -3.19 -2.56 -8.95
CA ILE A 532 -2.92 -3.72 -8.11
C ILE A 532 -3.53 -3.53 -6.71
N ASN A 533 -3.38 -2.33 -6.13
CA ASN A 533 -3.94 -2.01 -4.82
C ASN A 533 -5.48 -2.01 -4.86
N SER A 534 -6.08 -1.45 -5.91
CA SER A 534 -7.53 -1.44 -6.12
C SER A 534 -8.08 -2.85 -6.34
N PHE A 535 -7.36 -3.71 -7.07
CA PHE A 535 -7.70 -5.12 -7.18
C PHE A 535 -7.68 -5.82 -5.82
N CYS A 536 -6.66 -5.59 -5.00
CA CYS A 536 -6.59 -6.15 -3.65
C CYS A 536 -7.75 -5.66 -2.77
N ALA A 537 -8.15 -4.38 -2.89
CA ALA A 537 -9.31 -3.82 -2.19
C ALA A 537 -10.62 -4.52 -2.60
N ARG A 538 -10.84 -4.68 -3.91
CA ARG A 538 -12.03 -5.33 -4.46
C ARG A 538 -12.13 -6.81 -4.08
N VAL A 539 -11.01 -7.53 -4.04
CA VAL A 539 -10.97 -8.92 -3.54
C VAL A 539 -11.33 -8.97 -2.05
N GLY A 540 -10.88 -7.97 -1.29
CA GLY A 540 -11.16 -7.83 0.12
C GLY A 540 -10.46 -8.86 1.01
N VAL A 541 -10.82 -8.80 2.29
CA VAL A 541 -10.22 -9.60 3.36
C VAL A 541 -11.20 -10.69 3.75
N THR A 542 -10.99 -11.89 3.21
CA THR A 542 -11.73 -13.10 3.56
C THR A 542 -10.77 -14.18 4.05
N VAL A 543 -11.27 -15.11 4.87
CA VAL A 543 -10.49 -16.26 5.36
C VAL A 543 -10.40 -17.36 4.29
N ALA A 544 -11.33 -17.41 3.34
CA ALA A 544 -11.34 -18.42 2.27
C ALA A 544 -10.23 -18.15 1.25
N GLN A 545 -9.50 -19.19 0.83
CA GLN A 545 -8.62 -19.10 -0.33
C GLN A 545 -9.46 -18.73 -1.55
N THR A 546 -8.96 -17.79 -2.36
CA THR A 546 -9.68 -17.31 -3.53
C THR A 546 -8.76 -17.37 -4.74
N THR A 547 -9.20 -18.12 -5.75
CA THR A 547 -8.60 -18.10 -7.08
C THR A 547 -9.46 -17.22 -7.97
N MET A 548 -8.84 -16.27 -8.67
CA MET A 548 -9.55 -15.31 -9.52
C MET A 548 -9.09 -15.39 -10.97
N GLU A 549 -9.95 -14.92 -11.86
CA GLU A 549 -9.65 -14.80 -13.27
C GLU A 549 -8.80 -13.55 -13.55
N PRO A 550 -7.74 -13.64 -14.38
CA PRO A 550 -6.86 -12.50 -14.68
C PRO A 550 -7.56 -11.25 -15.23
N HIS A 551 -8.67 -11.40 -15.96
CA HIS A 551 -9.37 -10.27 -16.58
C HIS A 551 -9.95 -9.29 -15.53
N LEU A 552 -10.23 -9.74 -14.31
CA LEU A 552 -10.66 -8.89 -13.19
C LEU A 552 -9.56 -7.91 -12.75
N LEU A 553 -8.31 -8.39 -12.75
CA LEU A 553 -7.14 -7.55 -12.50
C LEU A 553 -6.89 -6.60 -13.68
N GLU A 554 -7.05 -7.07 -14.91
CA GLU A 554 -6.94 -6.25 -16.11
C GLU A 554 -8.01 -5.16 -16.20
N ALA A 555 -9.20 -5.40 -15.64
CA ALA A 555 -10.25 -4.40 -15.50
C ALA A 555 -9.80 -3.24 -14.61
N CYS A 556 -9.23 -3.53 -13.44
CA CYS A 556 -8.68 -2.50 -12.56
C CYS A 556 -7.57 -1.69 -13.25
N ALA A 557 -6.74 -2.36 -14.08
CA ALA A 557 -5.72 -1.68 -14.87
C ALA A 557 -6.32 -0.75 -15.93
N ARG A 558 -7.38 -1.19 -16.64
CA ARG A 558 -8.10 -0.36 -17.62
C ARG A 558 -8.67 0.89 -16.97
N ASP A 559 -9.30 0.75 -15.80
CA ASP A 559 -9.93 1.87 -15.09
C ASP A 559 -8.90 2.94 -14.74
N VAL A 560 -7.77 2.54 -14.12
CA VAL A 560 -6.69 3.48 -13.78
C VAL A 560 -6.04 4.10 -15.02
N LEU A 561 -5.72 3.28 -16.03
CA LEU A 561 -5.02 3.75 -17.22
C LEU A 561 -5.89 4.68 -18.08
N ASN A 562 -7.21 4.54 -18.05
CA ASN A 562 -8.10 5.45 -18.76
C ASN A 562 -7.95 6.90 -18.26
N ASP A 563 -7.69 7.10 -16.97
CA ASP A 563 -7.64 8.42 -16.36
C ASP A 563 -6.22 8.98 -16.24
N THR A 564 -5.21 8.11 -16.37
CA THR A 564 -3.79 8.43 -16.14
C THR A 564 -2.89 8.30 -17.38
N ALA A 565 -3.23 7.45 -18.36
CA ALA A 565 -2.41 7.26 -19.56
C ALA A 565 -2.80 8.27 -20.66
N PRO A 566 -1.88 9.14 -21.12
CA PRO A 566 -2.14 10.00 -22.26
C PRO A 566 -2.37 9.20 -23.55
N ARG A 567 -3.11 9.78 -24.49
CA ARG A 567 -3.42 9.17 -25.78
C ARG A 567 -2.32 9.49 -26.77
N ALA A 568 -1.95 8.50 -27.57
CA ALA A 568 -1.09 8.65 -28.73
C ALA A 568 -1.63 7.79 -29.87
N MET A 569 -1.37 8.17 -31.11
CA MET A 569 -1.68 7.35 -32.28
C MET A 569 -0.49 6.46 -32.61
N ALA A 570 -0.77 5.17 -32.80
CA ALA A 570 0.20 4.19 -33.25
C ALA A 570 -0.47 3.23 -34.23
N VAL A 571 0.34 2.65 -35.12
CA VAL A 571 -0.05 1.69 -36.14
C VAL A 571 0.93 0.52 -36.05
N LEU A 572 0.42 -0.68 -35.74
CA LEU A 572 1.22 -1.88 -35.57
C LEU A 572 1.48 -2.55 -36.92
N GLU A 573 0.44 -2.73 -37.73
CA GLU A 573 0.56 -3.29 -39.07
C GLU A 573 0.36 -2.18 -40.11
N SER A 574 1.43 -1.46 -40.44
CA SER A 574 1.32 -0.26 -41.28
C SER A 574 0.91 -0.55 -42.72
N LEU A 575 -0.05 0.22 -43.21
CA LEU A 575 -0.39 0.37 -44.62
C LEU A 575 -0.19 1.83 -45.02
N ARG A 576 0.65 2.06 -46.04
CA ARG A 576 0.97 3.40 -46.54
C ARG A 576 -0.18 3.96 -47.35
N VAL A 577 -0.55 5.21 -47.10
CA VAL A 577 -1.63 5.94 -47.78
C VAL A 577 -1.11 7.27 -48.31
N ILE A 578 -1.39 7.57 -49.57
CA ILE A 578 -0.97 8.77 -50.28
C ILE A 578 -2.20 9.61 -50.60
N ILE A 579 -2.26 10.81 -50.04
CA ILE A 579 -3.33 11.78 -50.30
C ILE A 579 -2.97 12.59 -51.54
N THR A 580 -3.66 12.35 -52.66
CA THR A 580 -3.31 12.93 -53.97
C THR A 580 -3.70 14.41 -54.11
N ASN A 581 -4.72 14.86 -53.38
CA ASN A 581 -5.21 16.24 -53.37
C ASN A 581 -4.99 16.93 -52.01
N PHE A 582 -3.82 16.75 -51.41
CA PHE A 582 -3.52 17.28 -50.07
C PHE A 582 -3.74 18.82 -50.01
N PRO A 583 -4.42 19.35 -48.96
CA PRO A 583 -4.99 20.70 -48.97
C PRO A 583 -3.96 21.83 -48.77
N ALA A 584 -2.70 21.51 -48.43
CA ALA A 584 -1.68 22.50 -48.09
C ALA A 584 -0.34 22.20 -48.78
N ALA A 585 0.51 23.21 -48.93
CA ALA A 585 1.84 23.05 -49.52
C ALA A 585 2.87 22.41 -48.56
N LYS A 586 2.59 22.42 -47.25
CA LYS A 586 3.44 21.86 -46.17
C LYS A 586 2.58 21.03 -45.22
N SER A 587 3.22 20.26 -44.34
CA SER A 587 2.52 19.55 -43.27
C SER A 587 1.79 20.51 -42.35
N LEU A 588 0.64 20.06 -41.84
CA LEU A 588 -0.19 20.78 -40.87
C LEU A 588 0.05 20.19 -39.49
N ASP A 589 0.19 21.03 -38.46
CA ASP A 589 0.27 20.56 -37.08
C ASP A 589 -1.14 20.38 -36.52
N ILE A 590 -1.50 19.13 -36.23
CA ILE A 590 -2.80 18.76 -35.68
C ILE A 590 -2.68 18.69 -34.17
N GLN A 591 -3.55 19.42 -33.48
CA GLN A 591 -3.61 19.40 -32.03
C GLN A 591 -4.46 18.21 -31.57
N VAL A 592 -3.85 17.32 -30.79
CA VAL A 592 -4.48 16.11 -30.27
C VAL A 592 -4.59 16.22 -28.75
N PRO A 593 -5.80 16.04 -28.16
CA PRO A 593 -5.96 16.08 -26.71
C PRO A 593 -5.25 14.89 -26.06
N ASN A 594 -4.50 15.15 -24.98
CA ASN A 594 -3.85 14.08 -24.21
C ASN A 594 -4.89 13.17 -23.55
N PHE A 595 -6.03 13.73 -23.11
CA PHE A 595 -7.14 13.03 -22.47
C PHE A 595 -8.46 13.50 -23.08
N PRO A 596 -9.12 12.70 -23.94
CA PRO A 596 -10.35 13.13 -24.63
C PRO A 596 -11.53 13.45 -23.71
N ALA A 597 -11.57 12.87 -22.50
CA ALA A 597 -12.61 13.15 -21.51
C ALA A 597 -12.33 14.43 -20.70
N ASP A 598 -11.11 14.95 -20.73
CA ASP A 598 -10.66 16.09 -19.96
C ASP A 598 -9.52 16.84 -20.68
N GLU A 599 -9.91 17.79 -21.54
CA GLU A 599 -8.97 18.59 -22.33
C GLU A 599 -8.10 19.54 -21.46
N THR A 600 -8.44 19.73 -20.18
CA THR A 600 -7.63 20.56 -19.27
C THR A 600 -6.26 19.94 -18.99
N LYS A 601 -6.10 18.63 -19.23
CA LYS A 601 -4.83 17.89 -19.13
C LYS A 601 -3.89 18.08 -20.34
N GLY A 602 -4.22 19.03 -21.22
CA GLY A 602 -3.35 19.51 -22.27
C GLY A 602 -3.43 18.71 -23.56
N PHE A 603 -2.58 19.11 -24.49
CA PHE A 603 -2.56 18.65 -25.87
C PHE A 603 -1.12 18.39 -26.33
N HIS A 604 -0.97 17.57 -27.35
CA HIS A 604 0.27 17.43 -28.11
C HIS A 604 0.02 17.70 -29.59
N GLN A 605 1.08 18.02 -30.33
CA GLN A 605 1.02 18.25 -31.76
C GLN A 605 1.49 17.02 -32.52
N VAL A 606 0.76 16.68 -33.58
CA VAL A 606 1.09 15.58 -34.50
C VAL A 606 1.09 16.12 -35.93
N PRO A 607 2.14 15.87 -36.73
CA PRO A 607 2.19 16.35 -38.10
C PRO A 607 1.17 15.59 -38.97
N PHE A 608 0.48 16.29 -39.85
CA PHE A 608 -0.35 15.74 -40.92
C PHE A 608 0.24 16.14 -42.26
N ALA A 609 0.72 15.17 -43.02
CA ALA A 609 1.37 15.37 -44.32
C ALA A 609 0.69 14.51 -45.41
N PRO A 610 1.04 14.68 -46.70
CA PRO A 610 0.43 13.93 -47.80
C PRO A 610 0.56 12.41 -47.69
N ILE A 611 1.58 11.93 -46.98
CA ILE A 611 1.79 10.51 -46.72
C ILE A 611 1.41 10.24 -45.26
N VAL A 612 0.45 9.34 -45.08
CA VAL A 612 0.03 8.85 -43.77
C VAL A 612 0.08 7.33 -43.75
N PHE A 613 0.13 6.75 -42.56
CA PHE A 613 0.04 5.32 -42.35
C PHE A 613 -1.18 5.03 -41.49
N ILE A 614 -1.90 3.97 -41.85
CA ILE A 614 -3.07 3.46 -41.12
C ILE A 614 -2.86 1.97 -40.85
N GLU A 615 -3.68 1.39 -39.96
CA GLU A 615 -3.69 -0.05 -39.77
C GLU A 615 -4.13 -0.76 -41.05
N ARG A 616 -3.40 -1.83 -41.40
CA ARG A 616 -3.75 -2.73 -42.49
C ARG A 616 -5.15 -3.32 -42.31
N THR A 617 -5.58 -3.53 -41.07
CA THR A 617 -6.92 -4.03 -40.73
C THR A 617 -8.04 -3.00 -40.90
N ASP A 618 -7.72 -1.74 -41.17
CA ASP A 618 -8.69 -0.68 -41.47
C ASP A 618 -8.95 -0.50 -42.97
N PHE A 619 -8.32 -1.32 -43.83
CA PHE A 619 -8.61 -1.39 -45.25
C PHE A 619 -9.02 -2.81 -45.67
N LYS A 620 -10.08 -2.91 -46.49
CA LYS A 620 -10.46 -4.14 -47.17
C LYS A 620 -10.94 -3.85 -48.58
N GLU A 621 -10.51 -4.66 -49.55
CA GLU A 621 -11.04 -4.62 -50.92
C GLU A 621 -12.48 -5.12 -50.97
N GLU A 622 -12.74 -6.25 -50.29
CA GLU A 622 -14.07 -6.85 -50.17
C GLU A 622 -14.51 -6.80 -48.69
N PRO A 623 -15.32 -5.80 -48.29
CA PRO A 623 -15.73 -5.65 -46.90
C PRO A 623 -16.87 -6.62 -46.54
N GLU A 624 -16.72 -7.36 -45.46
CA GLU A 624 -17.81 -8.14 -44.86
C GLU A 624 -18.93 -7.24 -44.28
N PRO A 625 -20.17 -7.76 -44.14
CA PRO A 625 -21.24 -7.03 -43.47
C PRO A 625 -20.83 -6.52 -42.09
N GLY A 626 -20.92 -5.21 -41.88
CA GLY A 626 -20.54 -4.56 -40.61
C GLY A 626 -19.16 -3.90 -40.60
N PHE A 627 -18.35 -4.06 -41.65
CA PHE A 627 -17.09 -3.33 -41.80
C PHE A 627 -17.35 -1.84 -42.11
N LYS A 628 -16.88 -0.94 -41.25
CA LYS A 628 -17.16 0.53 -41.31
C LYS A 628 -15.96 1.39 -41.73
N ARG A 629 -14.81 0.77 -42.01
CA ARG A 629 -13.54 1.49 -42.32
C ARG A 629 -13.33 1.60 -43.82
N LEU A 630 -12.11 1.83 -44.29
CA LEU A 630 -11.84 2.18 -45.69
C LEU A 630 -12.07 0.99 -46.63
N ALA A 631 -12.93 1.18 -47.63
CA ALA A 631 -13.15 0.24 -48.72
C ALA A 631 -13.58 1.01 -49.99
N TRP A 632 -13.72 0.33 -51.12
CA TRP A 632 -14.25 0.93 -52.35
C TRP A 632 -15.64 1.54 -52.11
N GLY A 633 -15.81 2.82 -52.45
CA GLY A 633 -17.05 3.57 -52.22
C GLY A 633 -17.41 3.80 -50.75
N GLN A 634 -16.51 3.49 -49.80
CA GLN A 634 -16.72 3.68 -48.37
C GLN A 634 -15.61 4.54 -47.76
N PRO A 635 -15.82 5.88 -47.65
CA PRO A 635 -14.85 6.78 -47.07
C PRO A 635 -14.73 6.65 -45.55
N VAL A 636 -13.59 7.04 -45.00
CA VAL A 636 -13.30 6.98 -43.56
C VAL A 636 -12.71 8.30 -43.05
N GLY A 637 -13.07 8.69 -41.84
CA GLY A 637 -12.51 9.88 -41.19
C GLY A 637 -11.13 9.60 -40.59
N LEU A 638 -10.23 10.57 -40.66
CA LEU A 638 -8.97 10.56 -39.91
C LEU A 638 -9.19 11.29 -38.59
N ARG A 639 -8.87 10.65 -37.46
CA ARG A 639 -9.06 11.25 -36.13
C ARG A 639 -8.30 12.58 -35.98
N HIS A 640 -8.90 13.55 -35.29
CA HIS A 640 -8.35 14.87 -34.96
C HIS A 640 -8.07 15.83 -36.13
N THR A 641 -7.90 15.34 -37.36
CA THR A 641 -7.55 16.20 -38.51
C THR A 641 -8.71 17.04 -39.02
N GLY A 642 -9.95 16.59 -38.84
CA GLY A 642 -11.12 17.17 -39.50
C GLY A 642 -11.28 16.78 -40.97
N TYR A 643 -10.52 15.80 -41.47
CA TYR A 643 -10.56 15.33 -42.85
C TYR A 643 -11.11 13.89 -42.98
N VAL A 644 -11.73 13.63 -44.13
CA VAL A 644 -12.25 12.33 -44.55
C VAL A 644 -11.50 11.91 -45.81
N ILE A 645 -11.02 10.67 -45.86
CA ILE A 645 -10.33 10.09 -47.01
C ILE A 645 -11.21 9.10 -47.76
N GLU A 646 -11.06 9.07 -49.09
CA GLU A 646 -11.80 8.20 -50.00
C GLU A 646 -10.85 7.52 -50.98
N LEU A 647 -10.98 6.21 -51.12
CA LEU A 647 -10.11 5.38 -51.94
C LEU A 647 -10.28 5.69 -53.44
N GLN A 648 -9.15 5.89 -54.12
CA GLN A 648 -9.11 6.11 -55.57
C GLN A 648 -8.41 4.94 -56.27
N HIS A 649 -7.31 4.46 -55.71
CA HIS A 649 -6.50 3.42 -56.33
C HIS A 649 -5.80 2.55 -55.29
N VAL A 650 -5.68 1.26 -55.59
CA VAL A 650 -5.01 0.26 -54.75
C VAL A 650 -3.75 -0.19 -55.46
N VAL A 651 -2.59 0.10 -54.87
CA VAL A 651 -1.29 -0.31 -55.42
C VAL A 651 -0.93 -1.68 -54.83
N LYS A 652 -0.77 -2.66 -55.72
CA LYS A 652 -0.42 -4.04 -55.35
C LYS A 652 1.01 -4.34 -55.77
N GLY A 653 1.70 -5.08 -54.90
CA GLY A 653 3.04 -5.60 -55.16
C GLY A 653 3.03 -6.81 -56.10
N PRO A 654 4.22 -7.33 -56.46
CA PRO A 654 4.37 -8.48 -57.36
C PRO A 654 3.66 -9.76 -56.87
N SER A 655 3.47 -9.90 -55.57
CA SER A 655 2.79 -11.03 -54.93
C SER A 655 1.26 -10.87 -54.87
N GLY A 656 0.71 -9.77 -55.38
CA GLY A 656 -0.71 -9.41 -55.25
C GLY A 656 -1.09 -8.81 -53.89
N SER A 657 -0.14 -8.69 -52.96
CA SER A 657 -0.36 -8.03 -51.66
C SER A 657 -0.47 -6.51 -51.81
N VAL A 658 -1.35 -5.88 -51.02
CA VAL A 658 -1.56 -4.43 -51.04
C VAL A 658 -0.39 -3.70 -50.39
N GLU A 659 0.33 -2.89 -51.17
CA GLU A 659 1.51 -2.14 -50.71
C GLU A 659 1.16 -0.72 -50.26
N SER A 660 0.34 -0.01 -51.03
CA SER A 660 -0.11 1.34 -50.69
C SER A 660 -1.47 1.67 -51.28
N LEU A 661 -2.12 2.67 -50.71
CA LEU A 661 -3.39 3.21 -51.19
C LEU A 661 -3.21 4.64 -51.66
N GLU A 662 -3.85 5.00 -52.76
CA GLU A 662 -4.02 6.40 -53.16
C GLU A 662 -5.44 6.83 -52.85
N VAL A 663 -5.57 7.94 -52.14
CA VAL A 663 -6.83 8.47 -51.65
C VAL A 663 -6.95 9.95 -51.99
N THR A 664 -8.17 10.43 -52.11
CA THR A 664 -8.47 11.86 -52.01
C THR A 664 -8.94 12.17 -50.61
N CYS A 665 -8.77 13.42 -50.18
CA CYS A 665 -9.31 13.93 -48.93
C CYS A 665 -10.26 15.10 -49.17
N ARG A 666 -11.22 15.24 -48.25
CA ARG A 666 -12.11 16.41 -48.15
C ARG A 666 -12.29 16.77 -46.68
N ARG A 667 -12.69 18.01 -46.40
CA ARG A 667 -13.08 18.37 -45.03
C ARG A 667 -14.34 17.60 -44.62
N ALA A 668 -14.41 17.22 -43.36
CA ALA A 668 -15.50 16.42 -42.81
C ALA A 668 -16.86 17.15 -42.82
N ASP A 669 -16.86 18.49 -42.84
CA ASP A 669 -18.03 19.36 -42.93
C ASP A 669 -18.56 19.53 -44.36
N ALA A 670 -17.73 19.25 -45.38
CA ALA A 670 -18.04 19.49 -46.79
C ALA A 670 -18.73 18.31 -47.51
N GLY A 671 -19.34 17.37 -46.79
CA GLY A 671 -20.05 16.23 -47.39
C GLY A 671 -20.64 15.25 -46.38
N GLU A 672 -21.03 14.06 -46.84
CA GLU A 672 -21.63 13.03 -45.97
C GLU A 672 -20.64 12.60 -44.87
N LYS A 673 -21.12 12.45 -43.63
CA LYS A 673 -20.27 12.04 -42.51
C LYS A 673 -19.80 10.59 -42.71
N PRO A 674 -18.51 10.29 -42.46
CA PRO A 674 -18.01 8.93 -42.60
C PRO A 674 -18.63 8.01 -41.53
N LYS A 675 -18.69 6.70 -41.83
CA LYS A 675 -19.24 5.71 -40.90
C LYS A 675 -18.33 5.47 -39.68
N ALA A 676 -17.05 5.79 -39.77
CA ALA A 676 -16.07 5.62 -38.71
C ALA A 676 -14.91 6.62 -38.82
N PHE A 677 -14.20 6.82 -37.71
CA PHE A 677 -12.94 7.54 -37.64
C PHE A 677 -11.82 6.61 -37.17
N ILE A 678 -10.73 6.53 -37.95
CA ILE A 678 -9.56 5.69 -37.68
C ILE A 678 -8.38 6.54 -37.19
N HIS A 679 -7.50 5.93 -36.42
CA HIS A 679 -6.22 6.53 -36.07
C HIS A 679 -5.29 6.46 -37.29
N TRP A 680 -4.25 7.29 -37.28
CA TRP A 680 -3.27 7.39 -38.35
C TRP A 680 -1.99 7.98 -37.78
N VAL A 681 -0.88 7.81 -38.50
CA VAL A 681 0.38 8.48 -38.18
C VAL A 681 0.99 9.06 -39.44
N SER A 682 1.64 10.22 -39.34
CA SER A 682 2.45 10.80 -40.40
C SER A 682 3.78 11.25 -39.80
N GLN A 683 4.84 11.22 -40.62
CA GLN A 683 6.22 11.39 -40.16
C GLN A 683 6.52 10.62 -38.85
N PRO A 684 6.16 9.32 -38.77
CA PRO A 684 6.16 8.58 -37.53
C PRO A 684 7.56 8.27 -37.02
N LEU A 685 7.65 7.96 -35.73
CA LEU A 685 8.77 7.24 -35.15
C LEU A 685 8.57 5.73 -35.33
N MET A 686 9.67 5.01 -35.50
CA MET A 686 9.65 3.55 -35.57
C MET A 686 9.95 2.95 -34.19
N CYS A 687 9.20 1.93 -33.79
CA CYS A 687 9.36 1.28 -32.49
C CYS A 687 9.04 -0.23 -32.56
N GLU A 688 9.59 -0.98 -31.60
CA GLU A 688 9.24 -2.38 -31.35
C GLU A 688 8.00 -2.43 -30.44
N VAL A 689 6.99 -3.23 -30.79
CA VAL A 689 5.81 -3.47 -29.94
C VAL A 689 5.67 -4.96 -29.65
N ARG A 690 5.55 -5.31 -28.37
CA ARG A 690 5.40 -6.68 -27.89
C ARG A 690 3.96 -6.93 -27.46
N LEU A 691 3.28 -7.83 -28.16
CA LEU A 691 1.91 -8.22 -27.90
C LEU A 691 1.89 -9.56 -27.15
N TYR A 692 1.40 -9.54 -25.92
CA TYR A 692 1.35 -10.72 -25.06
C TYR A 692 -0.05 -11.33 -25.03
N GLU A 693 -0.11 -12.66 -25.00
CA GLU A 693 -1.30 -13.47 -24.74
C GLU A 693 -1.04 -14.35 -23.49
N ARG A 694 -2.04 -15.12 -23.04
CA ARG A 694 -1.90 -16.03 -21.89
C ARG A 694 -0.75 -17.03 -22.12
N LEU A 695 0.09 -17.22 -21.11
CA LEU A 695 1.24 -18.14 -21.16
C LEU A 695 0.82 -19.61 -21.18
N PHE A 696 -0.24 -19.93 -20.47
CA PHE A 696 -0.79 -21.28 -20.31
C PHE A 696 -2.13 -21.39 -21.04
N GLN A 697 -2.42 -22.57 -21.59
CA GLN A 697 -3.67 -22.81 -22.31
C GLN A 697 -4.81 -23.11 -21.33
N HIS A 698 -4.52 -23.80 -20.23
CA HIS A 698 -5.51 -24.22 -19.23
C HIS A 698 -5.55 -23.30 -18.00
N LYS A 699 -6.72 -23.28 -17.32
CA LYS A 699 -6.94 -22.48 -16.12
C LYS A 699 -6.04 -22.89 -14.97
N ASN A 700 -5.81 -24.20 -14.84
CA ASN A 700 -5.01 -24.79 -13.76
C ASN A 700 -3.82 -25.55 -14.36
N PRO A 701 -2.76 -24.86 -14.81
CA PRO A 701 -1.62 -25.50 -15.49
C PRO A 701 -0.85 -26.48 -14.59
N GLU A 702 -1.03 -26.40 -13.27
CA GLU A 702 -0.39 -27.29 -12.30
C GLU A 702 -1.24 -28.53 -11.95
N ASP A 703 -2.49 -28.61 -12.39
CA ASP A 703 -3.37 -29.74 -12.11
C ASP A 703 -3.03 -30.91 -13.04
N PRO A 704 -2.56 -32.06 -12.51
CA PRO A 704 -2.23 -33.23 -13.33
C PRO A 704 -3.45 -33.85 -14.04
N THR A 705 -4.66 -33.51 -13.61
CA THR A 705 -5.92 -33.94 -14.24
C THR A 705 -6.17 -33.18 -15.54
N GLU A 706 -5.92 -31.87 -15.55
CA GLU A 706 -6.01 -31.03 -16.75
C GLU A 706 -4.76 -31.19 -17.63
N VAL A 707 -3.57 -31.28 -17.01
CA VAL A 707 -2.27 -31.30 -17.68
C VAL A 707 -1.46 -32.52 -17.25
N PRO A 708 -1.75 -33.72 -17.78
CA PRO A 708 -1.08 -34.96 -17.38
C PRO A 708 0.42 -34.99 -17.72
N GLY A 709 0.85 -34.22 -18.73
CA GLY A 709 2.26 -34.04 -19.10
C GLY A 709 3.05 -33.09 -18.19
N GLY A 710 2.39 -32.51 -17.18
CA GLY A 710 2.95 -31.48 -16.30
C GLY A 710 2.92 -30.08 -16.93
N PHE A 711 3.02 -29.05 -16.08
CA PHE A 711 2.77 -27.66 -16.48
C PHE A 711 3.56 -27.13 -17.70
N LEU A 712 4.74 -27.70 -18.00
CA LEU A 712 5.51 -27.29 -19.19
C LEU A 712 4.87 -27.74 -20.51
N SER A 713 4.06 -28.80 -20.53
CA SER A 713 3.33 -29.21 -21.74
C SER A 713 2.15 -28.28 -22.05
N ASP A 714 1.76 -27.41 -21.11
CA ASP A 714 0.63 -26.50 -21.24
C ASP A 714 1.01 -25.10 -21.77
N LEU A 715 2.24 -24.93 -22.25
CA LEU A 715 2.71 -23.66 -22.77
C LEU A 715 1.99 -23.27 -24.07
N ASN A 716 1.56 -22.02 -24.15
CA ASN A 716 1.01 -21.44 -25.36
C ASN A 716 2.13 -20.85 -26.23
N LEU A 717 2.38 -21.49 -27.38
CA LEU A 717 3.39 -21.06 -28.35
C LEU A 717 3.07 -19.70 -29.00
N ALA A 718 1.80 -19.28 -29.01
CA ALA A 718 1.36 -17.99 -29.52
C ALA A 718 1.35 -16.88 -28.46
N SER A 719 1.98 -17.10 -27.29
CA SER A 719 1.90 -16.19 -26.14
C SER A 719 2.64 -14.85 -26.32
N LEU A 720 3.54 -14.74 -27.29
CA LEU A 720 4.26 -13.49 -27.62
C LEU A 720 4.31 -13.30 -29.14
N ARG A 721 3.81 -12.15 -29.61
CA ARG A 721 4.01 -11.65 -30.96
C ARG A 721 4.81 -10.34 -30.91
N VAL A 722 5.96 -10.31 -31.56
CA VAL A 722 6.80 -9.10 -31.67
C VAL A 722 6.51 -8.41 -33.00
N VAL A 723 6.26 -7.11 -32.95
CA VAL A 723 6.08 -6.23 -34.12
C VAL A 723 7.29 -5.30 -34.15
N GLU A 724 8.26 -5.57 -35.02
CA GLU A 724 9.57 -4.89 -35.00
C GLU A 724 9.53 -3.45 -35.54
N ALA A 725 8.64 -3.19 -36.51
CA ALA A 725 8.58 -1.93 -37.25
C ALA A 725 7.19 -1.27 -37.11
N ALA A 726 6.66 -1.22 -35.89
CA ALA A 726 5.46 -0.44 -35.61
C ALA A 726 5.77 1.06 -35.74
N LEU A 727 4.76 1.84 -36.12
CA LEU A 727 4.86 3.27 -36.34
C LEU A 727 4.05 4.01 -35.28
N VAL A 728 4.66 4.95 -34.56
CA VAL A 728 4.02 5.74 -33.51
C VAL A 728 4.19 7.23 -33.77
N ASP A 729 3.26 8.06 -33.31
CA ASP A 729 3.40 9.51 -33.45
C ASP A 729 4.62 10.06 -32.69
N CYS A 730 4.98 11.31 -32.96
CA CYS A 730 6.16 11.94 -32.38
C CYS A 730 6.03 12.33 -30.90
N SER A 731 4.82 12.28 -30.31
CA SER A 731 4.60 12.69 -28.92
C SER A 731 5.32 11.79 -27.91
N VAL A 732 5.56 10.53 -28.29
CA VAL A 732 6.22 9.55 -27.42
C VAL A 732 7.75 9.61 -27.46
N ALA A 733 8.35 10.56 -28.21
CA ALA A 733 9.80 10.65 -28.40
C ALA A 733 10.58 10.78 -27.07
N LEU A 734 10.00 11.48 -26.10
CA LEU A 734 10.60 11.75 -24.78
C LEU A 734 10.17 10.76 -23.69
N ALA A 735 9.44 9.70 -24.08
CA ALA A 735 8.94 8.72 -23.13
C ALA A 735 10.09 7.93 -22.49
N LYS A 736 9.98 7.71 -21.19
CA LYS A 736 10.92 6.97 -20.36
C LYS A 736 10.37 5.59 -20.03
N PRO A 737 11.23 4.61 -19.66
CA PRO A 737 10.77 3.32 -19.17
C PRO A 737 9.67 3.45 -18.11
N PHE A 738 8.66 2.60 -18.22
CA PHE A 738 7.43 2.58 -17.41
C PHE A 738 6.42 3.70 -17.65
N ASP A 739 6.67 4.66 -18.55
CA ASP A 739 5.62 5.55 -19.04
C ASP A 739 4.51 4.73 -19.71
N LYS A 740 3.27 5.20 -19.62
CA LYS A 740 2.07 4.50 -20.11
C LYS A 740 1.33 5.36 -21.11
N PHE A 741 0.80 4.73 -22.14
CA PHE A 741 0.03 5.37 -23.19
C PHE A 741 -1.20 4.54 -23.53
N GLN A 742 -2.28 5.22 -23.90
CA GLN A 742 -3.34 4.58 -24.67
C GLN A 742 -3.01 4.76 -26.16
N PHE A 743 -2.67 3.69 -26.85
CA PHE A 743 -2.63 3.71 -28.31
C PHE A 743 -4.06 3.62 -28.84
N GLU A 744 -4.49 4.70 -29.49
CA GLU A 744 -5.89 4.89 -29.85
C GLU A 744 -6.45 3.70 -30.64
N ARG A 745 -7.59 3.15 -30.18
CA ARG A 745 -8.28 1.97 -30.73
C ARG A 745 -7.55 0.62 -30.57
N LEU A 746 -6.31 0.60 -30.10
CA LEU A 746 -5.51 -0.62 -29.97
C LEU A 746 -5.51 -1.18 -28.55
N GLY A 747 -5.23 -0.34 -27.56
CA GLY A 747 -5.06 -0.78 -26.18
C GLY A 747 -4.21 0.16 -25.36
N TYR A 748 -3.82 -0.32 -24.18
CA TYR A 748 -2.87 0.37 -23.32
C TYR A 748 -1.50 -0.28 -23.44
N PHE A 749 -0.49 0.57 -23.52
CA PHE A 749 0.89 0.19 -23.74
C PHE A 749 1.80 0.89 -22.73
N SER A 750 2.91 0.27 -22.40
CA SER A 750 3.92 0.86 -21.53
C SER A 750 5.31 0.70 -22.12
N VAL A 751 6.17 1.69 -21.91
CA VAL A 751 7.55 1.69 -22.37
C VAL A 751 8.32 0.61 -21.61
N ASP A 752 8.86 -0.37 -22.33
CA ASP A 752 9.65 -1.46 -21.75
C ASP A 752 11.04 -0.93 -21.33
N PRO A 753 11.64 -1.47 -20.25
CA PRO A 753 12.99 -1.12 -19.81
C PRO A 753 14.10 -1.32 -20.86
N ASP A 754 13.87 -2.12 -21.90
CA ASP A 754 14.81 -2.27 -23.03
C ASP A 754 14.88 -1.00 -23.92
N SER A 755 13.98 -0.03 -23.71
CA SER A 755 13.95 1.24 -24.46
C SER A 755 15.12 2.15 -24.10
N HIS A 756 15.74 2.75 -25.10
CA HIS A 756 16.84 3.70 -24.96
C HIS A 756 16.83 4.71 -26.12
N GLN A 757 17.71 5.71 -26.07
CA GLN A 757 17.83 6.70 -27.14
C GLN A 757 18.10 6.00 -28.48
N GLY A 758 17.19 6.15 -29.44
CA GLY A 758 17.26 5.53 -30.76
C GLY A 758 16.49 4.21 -30.92
N LYS A 759 16.04 3.58 -29.83
CA LYS A 759 15.17 2.38 -29.88
C LYS A 759 14.08 2.45 -28.82
N LEU A 760 12.85 2.69 -29.27
CA LEU A 760 11.65 2.63 -28.42
C LEU A 760 11.05 1.22 -28.47
N VAL A 761 10.70 0.70 -27.30
CA VAL A 761 10.06 -0.62 -27.12
C VAL A 761 8.83 -0.46 -26.25
N PHE A 762 7.68 -0.94 -26.72
CA PHE A 762 6.42 -0.92 -25.97
C PHE A 762 5.89 -2.32 -25.70
N ASN A 763 5.38 -2.54 -24.50
CA ASN A 763 4.64 -3.72 -24.11
C ASN A 763 3.14 -3.43 -24.15
N ARG A 764 2.32 -4.30 -24.75
CA ARG A 764 0.87 -4.24 -24.56
C ARG A 764 0.53 -4.65 -23.13
N THR A 765 0.00 -3.71 -22.35
CA THR A 765 -0.43 -3.95 -20.97
C THR A 765 -1.76 -4.70 -20.96
N VAL A 766 -2.80 -4.09 -21.52
CA VAL A 766 -4.18 -4.62 -21.59
C VAL A 766 -4.90 -4.05 -22.82
N THR A 767 -5.88 -4.78 -23.33
CA THR A 767 -6.76 -4.31 -24.42
C THR A 767 -7.76 -3.27 -23.90
N LEU A 768 -8.43 -2.53 -24.79
CA LEU A 768 -9.43 -1.52 -24.40
C LEU A 768 -10.70 -2.15 -23.81
N LYS A 769 -11.06 -3.34 -24.29
CA LYS A 769 -12.21 -4.13 -23.85
C LYS A 769 -11.79 -5.59 -23.76
N GLU A 770 -12.53 -6.36 -22.97
CA GLU A 770 -12.40 -7.82 -22.96
C GLU A 770 -12.81 -8.36 -24.34
N ASP A 771 -12.05 -9.33 -24.84
CA ASP A 771 -12.37 -10.04 -26.07
C ASP A 771 -13.33 -11.19 -25.71
N PRO A 772 -14.62 -11.14 -26.12
CA PRO A 772 -15.59 -12.18 -25.78
C PRO A 772 -15.19 -13.56 -26.31
N GLY A 773 -14.36 -13.64 -27.34
CA GLY A 773 -13.88 -14.88 -27.95
C GLY A 773 -12.69 -15.52 -27.23
N LYS A 774 -12.13 -14.84 -26.21
CA LYS A 774 -10.98 -15.31 -25.41
C LYS A 774 -11.32 -15.51 -23.92
N VAL A 775 -12.60 -15.47 -23.57
CA VAL A 775 -13.10 -15.75 -22.21
C VAL A 775 -13.03 -17.24 -21.92
#